data_AF-A0A6L5QGL5-F1
#
_entry.id   AF-A0A6L5QGL5-F1
#
_cell.length_a   1.000
_cell.length_b   1.000
_cell.length_c   1.000
_cell.angle_alpha   90.00
_cell.angle_beta   90.00
_cell.angle_gamma   90.00
#
_symmetry.space_group_name_H-M   'P 1'
#
loop_
_entity.id
_entity.type
_entity.pdbx_description
1 polymer ?
#
loop_
_entity_poly.entity_id
_entity_poly.type
_entity_poly.pdbx_seq_one_letter_code
_entity_poly.pdbx_strand_id
1 'polypeptide(L)'
;MAGSNSVLSVVASGSSLTYQWYLAGAAINGATAATYTATDAGTYYVVVTSSDGSVTSANAVITVSSAPVITAQPSGATILTGTSQTLSVTADGLEMGYQWYKDGTAIDGATHPAYSASAAGSYTVAVTNTAGTVTSTAATIAVSSSVTAPAINVQPVAQTVNAGAGATLWVAANGVSLSYQWYRNDVAIAGATDRLYKITTTNANSAGDYKVVVTNTAGAATSTSVALKVNVISAGANTPAVVNAANAFLATLAADQKTVATSATSATTVLFDYALANANQWTNLPGARHGLRLNTTTLTAAQLAAANVVIAKALSATGITLLNELRAADQVLAGGMAAGGGAGAGGGGGGTGMPGTGTTPPDGTFTPPADGTGVPPAGTDPGAGAGGTGLALDYGADLYSIAFVGTPSATSPWILQIAGHHLAYNITYNTGKVSATPNFVGVEPPNWTVAADGTVTVTSNAASAGKAHAPMEKQRAAVYDLAEAIYADSSTSAAAKLTGTFTDVVMGASGNSDGNFKSLVYPTSGRGLQYSAMNAKQQSYVRTAIEAWVNTQASDVASTLLGAYLADDALANTYVGYGVGQNGVKADFSAYPNSVSSPLEAQRSYIRIDGPRVWIEFVVQQGIVYGTDVHYHTIWRDKTNDYGGSF
;
A
#
# COMPACT_ATOMS: atom_id res chain seq x y z
N MET A 1 58.16 22.17 35.58
CA MET A 1 59.19 21.58 36.47
C MET A 1 59.28 22.40 37.74
N ALA A 2 59.12 21.79 38.91
CA ALA A 2 59.62 22.41 40.13
C ALA A 2 61.16 22.35 40.06
N GLY A 3 61.82 23.50 39.88
CA GLY A 3 63.29 23.60 39.89
C GLY A 3 63.97 24.10 38.61
N SER A 4 63.25 24.47 37.55
CA SER A 4 63.86 25.22 36.42
C SER A 4 63.53 26.71 36.56
N ASN A 5 64.51 27.53 36.95
CA ASN A 5 64.29 28.97 37.07
C ASN A 5 64.23 29.62 35.69
N SER A 6 63.25 30.50 35.46
CA SER A 6 63.17 31.29 34.24
C SER A 6 63.98 32.58 34.40
N VAL A 7 64.92 32.84 33.49
CA VAL A 7 65.65 34.11 33.47
C VAL A 7 64.82 35.15 32.72
N LEU A 8 64.32 36.14 33.46
CA LEU A 8 63.69 37.33 32.92
C LEU A 8 64.77 38.36 32.57
N SER A 9 64.57 39.10 31.48
CA SER A 9 65.47 40.16 31.07
C SER A 9 64.68 41.38 30.59
N VAL A 10 65.26 42.57 30.78
CA VAL A 10 64.75 43.81 30.22
C VAL A 10 65.86 44.51 29.44
N VAL A 11 65.51 45.06 28.29
CA VAL A 11 66.39 45.95 27.52
C VAL A 11 65.87 47.37 27.69
N ALA A 12 66.71 48.27 28.17
CA ALA A 12 66.39 49.67 28.37
C ALA A 12 67.57 50.56 27.94
N SER A 13 67.28 51.75 27.40
CA SER A 13 68.28 52.71 26.92
C SER A 13 68.28 53.98 27.77
N GLY A 14 69.47 54.45 28.14
CA GLY A 14 69.67 55.68 28.94
C GLY A 14 71.01 55.64 29.68
N SER A 15 71.42 56.77 30.28
CA SER A 15 72.59 56.85 31.16
C SER A 15 72.21 56.57 32.62
N SER A 16 73.13 55.97 33.37
CA SER A 16 73.01 55.75 34.83
C SER A 16 71.72 55.05 35.27
N LEU A 17 71.29 54.01 34.53
CA LEU A 17 70.07 53.28 34.82
C LEU A 17 70.18 52.43 36.09
N THR A 18 69.11 52.45 36.88
CA THR A 18 68.90 51.54 38.01
C THR A 18 67.65 50.70 37.77
N TYR A 19 67.65 49.46 38.26
CA TYR A 19 66.57 48.50 38.05
C TYR A 19 66.00 48.08 39.41
N GLN A 20 64.72 47.75 39.45
CA GLN A 20 64.10 47.07 40.58
C GLN A 20 63.01 46.13 40.07
N TRP A 21 63.19 44.82 40.27
CA TRP A 21 62.18 43.83 39.92
C TRP A 21 61.07 43.74 40.98
N TYR A 22 59.87 43.44 40.53
CA TYR A 22 58.67 43.26 41.34
C TYR A 22 58.04 41.90 41.07
N LEU A 23 57.50 41.26 42.12
CA LEU A 23 56.65 40.07 42.04
C LEU A 23 55.31 40.41 42.68
N ALA A 24 54.22 40.21 41.94
CA ALA A 24 52.85 40.44 42.41
C ALA A 24 52.64 41.83 43.05
N GLY A 25 53.35 42.85 42.54
CA GLY A 25 53.28 44.23 43.02
C GLY A 25 54.27 44.61 44.13
N ALA A 26 55.02 43.65 44.70
CA ALA A 26 56.01 43.91 45.74
C ALA A 26 57.44 43.93 45.18
N ALA A 27 58.26 44.89 45.61
CA ALA A 27 59.66 44.98 45.21
C ALA A 27 60.46 43.79 45.77
N ILE A 28 61.21 43.11 44.90
CA ILE A 28 62.06 41.97 45.26
C ILE A 28 63.41 42.52 45.76
N ASN A 29 63.70 42.32 47.03
CA ASN A 29 64.89 42.92 47.65
C ASN A 29 66.20 42.48 46.94
N GLY A 30 67.06 43.43 46.62
CA GLY A 30 68.35 43.19 45.95
C GLY A 30 68.26 42.85 44.45
N ALA A 31 67.07 42.74 43.87
CA ALA A 31 66.89 42.45 42.45
C ALA A 31 67.05 43.72 41.59
N THR A 32 68.28 44.20 41.45
CA THR A 32 68.60 45.50 40.82
C THR A 32 69.39 45.40 39.52
N ALA A 33 69.46 44.21 38.91
CA ALA A 33 70.10 43.98 37.63
C ALA A 33 69.08 44.02 36.47
N ALA A 34 69.57 44.16 35.24
CA ALA A 34 68.74 44.09 34.03
C ALA A 34 68.15 42.69 33.75
N THR A 35 68.61 41.67 34.48
CA THR A 35 68.07 40.32 34.45
C THR A 35 67.67 39.88 35.85
N TYR A 36 66.66 39.00 35.94
CA TYR A 36 66.24 38.37 37.18
C TYR A 36 65.88 36.91 36.96
N THR A 37 66.45 36.03 37.76
CA THR A 37 66.14 34.60 37.75
C THR A 37 64.91 34.38 38.62
N ALA A 38 63.74 34.23 38.00
CA ALA A 38 62.49 33.97 38.69
C ALA A 38 62.45 32.54 39.24
N THR A 39 62.27 32.44 40.56
CA THR A 39 62.16 31.19 41.31
C THR A 39 60.72 30.85 41.70
N ASP A 40 59.82 31.83 41.67
CA ASP A 40 58.43 31.67 42.11
C ASP A 40 57.47 31.85 40.93
N ALA A 41 56.27 31.26 41.04
CA ALA A 41 55.18 31.59 40.14
C ALA A 41 54.65 32.99 40.45
N GLY A 42 54.24 33.72 39.41
CA GLY A 42 53.54 34.98 39.56
C GLY A 42 53.83 35.95 38.43
N THR A 43 53.27 37.15 38.59
CA THR A 43 53.46 38.23 37.63
C THR A 43 54.65 39.07 38.04
N TYR A 44 55.65 39.09 37.17
CA TYR A 44 56.86 39.88 37.32
C TYR A 44 56.83 41.09 36.40
N TYR A 45 57.38 42.19 36.87
CA TYR A 45 57.72 43.35 36.05
C TYR A 45 58.92 44.05 36.66
N VAL A 46 59.56 44.94 35.92
CA VAL A 46 60.71 45.71 36.38
C VAL A 46 60.47 47.19 36.16
N VAL A 47 60.82 48.00 37.16
CA VAL A 47 60.87 49.45 37.05
C VAL A 47 62.31 49.86 36.79
N VAL A 48 62.53 50.65 35.74
CA VAL A 48 63.84 51.18 35.36
C VAL A 48 63.84 52.69 35.57
N THR A 49 64.81 53.20 36.32
CA THR A 49 64.87 54.61 36.76
C THR A 49 66.19 55.26 36.34
N SER A 50 66.11 56.52 35.91
CA SER A 50 67.22 57.44 35.62
C SER A 50 67.00 58.78 36.33
N SER A 51 67.91 59.74 36.16
CA SER A 51 67.77 61.12 36.67
C SER A 51 66.51 61.82 36.18
N ASP A 52 66.02 61.44 35.00
CA ASP A 52 64.94 62.14 34.30
C ASP A 52 63.56 61.49 34.51
N GLY A 53 63.49 60.36 35.22
CA GLY A 53 62.24 59.66 35.53
C GLY A 53 62.35 58.12 35.54
N SER A 54 61.21 57.43 35.60
CA SER A 54 61.11 55.97 35.64
C SER A 54 60.08 55.41 34.66
N VAL A 55 60.34 54.23 34.10
CA VAL A 55 59.40 53.46 33.26
C VAL A 55 59.19 52.06 33.83
N THR A 56 58.00 51.48 33.65
CA THR A 56 57.66 50.13 34.10
C THR A 56 57.50 49.21 32.89
N SER A 57 58.10 48.01 32.93
CA SER A 57 57.94 47.02 31.86
C SER A 57 56.51 46.48 31.75
N ALA A 58 56.20 45.82 30.64
CA ALA A 58 55.05 44.93 30.60
C ALA A 58 55.23 43.76 31.59
N ASN A 59 54.10 43.18 32.02
CA ASN A 59 54.07 42.03 32.91
C ASN A 59 54.54 40.76 32.19
N ALA A 60 55.44 40.01 32.82
CA ALA A 60 55.79 38.63 32.47
C ALA A 60 55.17 37.68 33.51
N VAL A 61 54.41 36.68 33.06
CA VAL A 61 53.75 35.71 33.96
C VAL A 61 54.54 34.41 33.96
N ILE A 62 55.03 34.00 35.13
CA ILE A 62 55.63 32.69 35.36
C ILE A 62 54.58 31.78 35.98
N THR A 63 54.28 30.65 35.34
CA THR A 63 53.36 29.62 35.87
C THR A 63 54.13 28.38 36.29
N VAL A 64 53.67 27.73 37.36
CA VAL A 64 54.16 26.41 37.76
C VAL A 64 53.17 25.37 37.23
N SER A 65 53.65 24.51 36.33
CA SER A 65 52.88 23.33 35.89
C SER A 65 53.25 22.14 36.77
N SER A 66 52.23 21.45 37.29
CA SER A 66 52.34 20.15 37.97
C SER A 66 52.09 19.01 36.98
N ALA A 67 52.60 17.82 37.30
CA ALA A 67 52.26 16.61 36.56
C ALA A 67 50.74 16.38 36.56
N PRO A 68 50.16 15.72 35.54
CA PRO A 68 48.72 15.48 35.48
C PRO A 68 48.26 14.57 36.62
N VAL A 69 47.01 14.71 37.04
CA VAL A 69 46.37 13.87 38.06
C VAL A 69 45.14 13.20 37.45
N ILE A 70 45.11 11.87 37.42
CA ILE A 70 43.92 11.14 36.96
C ILE A 70 42.85 11.17 38.06
N THR A 71 41.70 11.75 37.74
CA THR A 71 40.54 11.90 38.65
C THR A 71 39.44 10.89 38.38
N ALA A 72 39.40 10.29 37.18
CA ALA A 72 38.55 9.14 36.88
C ALA A 72 39.30 8.09 36.07
N GLN A 73 39.34 6.87 36.58
CA GLN A 73 40.01 5.73 35.96
C GLN A 73 39.11 5.06 34.90
N PRO A 74 39.69 4.49 33.83
CA PRO A 74 38.93 3.62 32.94
C PRO A 74 38.47 2.36 33.66
N SER A 75 37.26 1.90 33.32
CA SER A 75 36.66 0.70 33.91
C SER A 75 36.72 -0.47 32.92
N GLY A 76 37.13 -1.64 33.40
CA GLY A 76 37.11 -2.88 32.62
C GLY A 76 35.68 -3.40 32.37
N ALA A 77 35.53 -4.30 31.41
CA ALA A 77 34.25 -4.90 31.02
C ALA A 77 34.44 -6.27 30.37
N THR A 78 33.37 -7.06 30.29
CA THR A 78 33.31 -8.23 29.40
C THR A 78 32.45 -7.88 28.19
N ILE A 79 33.02 -8.03 27.00
CA ILE A 79 32.35 -7.78 25.71
C ILE A 79 32.12 -9.10 24.97
N LEU A 80 31.18 -9.12 24.03
CA LEU A 80 31.00 -10.27 23.14
C LEU A 80 32.00 -10.22 21.98
N THR A 81 32.38 -11.39 21.45
CA THR A 81 33.23 -11.46 20.26
C THR A 81 32.61 -10.61 19.13
N GLY A 82 33.41 -9.69 18.58
CA GLY A 82 33.00 -8.78 17.50
C GLY A 82 32.32 -7.47 17.94
N THR A 83 32.19 -7.23 19.25
CA THR A 83 31.70 -5.94 19.81
C THR A 83 32.84 -5.12 20.42
N SER A 84 32.55 -3.94 20.98
CA SER A 84 33.55 -3.08 21.62
C SER A 84 32.99 -2.31 22.82
N GLN A 85 33.86 -1.95 23.76
CA GLN A 85 33.58 -1.10 24.91
C GLN A 85 34.43 0.17 24.84
N THR A 86 33.81 1.33 25.03
CA THR A 86 34.56 2.59 25.18
C THR A 86 35.14 2.70 26.59
N LEU A 87 36.46 2.79 26.67
CA LEU A 87 37.22 3.15 27.85
C LEU A 87 37.42 4.67 27.87
N SER A 88 37.36 5.31 29.04
CA SER A 88 37.60 6.75 29.18
C SER A 88 38.38 7.07 30.45
N VAL A 89 39.17 8.13 30.39
CA VAL A 89 39.92 8.69 31.53
C VAL A 89 39.56 10.15 31.70
N THR A 90 39.49 10.62 32.95
CA THR A 90 39.44 12.05 33.26
C THR A 90 40.69 12.41 34.06
N ALA A 91 41.36 13.49 33.67
CA ALA A 91 42.57 13.96 34.32
C ALA A 91 42.57 15.49 34.43
N ASP A 92 43.14 16.00 35.52
CA ASP A 92 43.38 17.41 35.76
C ASP A 92 44.83 17.75 35.42
N GLY A 93 45.02 18.81 34.63
CA GLY A 93 46.33 19.27 34.19
C GLY A 93 46.22 20.23 33.01
N LEU A 94 47.30 20.97 32.75
CA LEU A 94 47.43 21.81 31.56
C LEU A 94 48.14 21.02 30.44
N GLU A 95 47.76 21.31 29.19
CA GLU A 95 48.41 20.79 27.97
C GLU A 95 48.61 19.26 27.96
N MET A 96 47.52 18.52 28.19
CA MET A 96 47.55 17.07 28.32
C MET A 96 47.63 16.35 26.97
N GLY A 97 48.60 15.44 26.83
CA GLY A 97 48.63 14.40 25.81
C GLY A 97 48.22 13.04 26.39
N TYR A 98 47.66 12.17 25.55
CA TYR A 98 47.22 10.83 25.93
C TYR A 98 47.88 9.79 25.03
N GLN A 99 48.10 8.58 25.55
CA GLN A 99 48.47 7.41 24.76
C GLN A 99 47.91 6.16 25.43
N TRP A 100 47.04 5.43 24.73
CA TRP A 100 46.54 4.14 25.20
C TRP A 100 47.52 3.00 24.90
N TYR A 101 47.52 2.02 25.78
CA TYR A 101 48.31 0.80 25.70
C TYR A 101 47.39 -0.40 25.86
N LYS A 102 47.71 -1.48 25.16
CA LYS A 102 47.12 -2.80 25.36
C LYS A 102 48.24 -3.77 25.74
N ASP A 103 48.11 -4.41 26.90
CA ASP A 103 49.07 -5.40 27.42
C ASP A 103 50.52 -4.85 27.41
N GLY A 104 50.66 -3.57 27.76
CA GLY A 104 51.94 -2.86 27.80
C GLY A 104 52.46 -2.33 26.45
N THR A 105 51.79 -2.62 25.34
CA THR A 105 52.18 -2.13 24.00
C THR A 105 51.34 -0.92 23.60
N ALA A 106 51.98 0.14 23.09
CA ALA A 106 51.28 1.34 22.63
C ALA A 106 50.34 1.02 21.47
N ILE A 107 49.13 1.58 21.50
CA ILE A 107 48.16 1.47 20.42
C ILE A 107 48.32 2.67 19.50
N ASP A 108 48.76 2.43 18.27
CA ASP A 108 49.00 3.50 17.29
C ASP A 108 47.75 4.39 17.11
N GLY A 109 47.96 5.70 17.20
CA GLY A 109 46.92 6.73 17.02
C GLY A 109 45.91 6.87 18.17
N ALA A 110 46.02 6.08 19.24
CA ALA A 110 45.12 6.16 20.39
C ALA A 110 45.54 7.28 21.36
N THR A 111 45.38 8.53 20.94
CA THR A 111 45.91 9.73 21.62
C THR A 111 44.84 10.64 22.24
N HIS A 112 43.63 10.10 22.45
CA HIS A 112 42.49 10.80 23.03
C HIS A 112 42.13 10.27 24.43
N PRO A 113 41.38 11.03 25.25
CA PRO A 113 40.95 10.58 26.58
C PRO A 113 39.97 9.40 26.57
N ALA A 114 39.49 8.95 25.39
CA ALA A 114 38.65 7.77 25.23
C ALA A 114 39.18 6.86 24.11
N TYR A 115 38.96 5.54 24.28
CA TYR A 115 39.37 4.51 23.31
C TYR A 115 38.33 3.40 23.23
N SER A 116 38.00 2.93 22.02
CA SER A 116 37.07 1.82 21.81
C SER A 116 37.81 0.47 21.75
N ALA A 117 37.72 -0.31 22.83
CA ALA A 117 38.39 -1.60 22.96
C ALA A 117 37.48 -2.74 22.48
N SER A 118 37.90 -3.46 21.44
CA SER A 118 37.17 -4.59 20.83
C SER A 118 37.84 -5.95 21.05
N ALA A 119 38.98 -5.98 21.74
CA ALA A 119 39.77 -7.19 21.95
C ALA A 119 40.01 -7.42 23.44
N ALA A 120 40.15 -8.68 23.82
CA ALA A 120 40.54 -9.02 25.19
C ALA A 120 41.97 -8.51 25.47
N GLY A 121 42.18 -7.96 26.66
CA GLY A 121 43.47 -7.41 27.08
C GLY A 121 43.34 -6.44 28.26
N SER A 122 44.48 -6.10 28.83
CA SER A 122 44.61 -5.07 29.86
C SER A 122 44.93 -3.72 29.21
N TYR A 123 44.04 -2.74 29.39
CA TYR A 123 44.19 -1.41 28.79
C TYR A 123 44.59 -0.37 29.84
N THR A 124 45.62 0.43 29.53
CA THR A 124 46.05 1.57 30.35
C THR A 124 46.23 2.80 29.47
N VAL A 125 46.12 3.99 30.03
CA VAL A 125 46.42 5.25 29.34
C VAL A 125 47.46 6.05 30.11
N ALA A 126 48.51 6.48 29.40
CA ALA A 126 49.45 7.46 29.93
C ALA A 126 48.93 8.87 29.60
N VAL A 127 48.86 9.73 30.62
CA VAL A 127 48.50 11.14 30.50
C VAL A 127 49.75 11.96 30.82
N THR A 128 50.18 12.77 29.87
CA THR A 128 51.48 13.47 29.91
C THR A 128 51.28 14.97 29.72
N ASN A 129 52.05 15.77 30.45
CA ASN A 129 52.29 17.17 30.13
C ASN A 129 53.79 17.50 30.31
N THR A 130 54.16 18.77 30.15
CA THR A 130 55.56 19.23 30.30
C THR A 130 56.13 19.05 31.70
N ALA A 131 55.29 18.83 32.71
CA ALA A 131 55.70 18.63 34.10
C ALA A 131 55.84 17.15 34.50
N GLY A 132 55.26 16.22 33.74
CA GLY A 132 55.40 14.79 34.00
C GLY A 132 54.35 13.93 33.30
N THR A 133 54.36 12.64 33.64
CA THR A 133 53.41 11.64 33.14
C THR A 133 52.81 10.85 34.29
N VAL A 134 51.51 10.56 34.21
CA VAL A 134 50.80 9.63 35.09
C VAL A 134 50.14 8.55 34.23
N THR A 135 50.14 7.31 34.69
CA THR A 135 49.50 6.18 33.99
C THR A 135 48.27 5.73 34.77
N SER A 136 47.18 5.44 34.06
CA SER A 136 45.95 4.92 34.66
C SER A 136 46.13 3.54 35.29
N THR A 137 45.18 3.16 36.14
CA THR A 137 45.00 1.74 36.48
C THR A 137 44.58 0.95 35.24
N ALA A 138 44.85 -0.35 35.23
CA ALA A 138 44.46 -1.25 34.17
C ALA A 138 42.93 -1.47 34.13
N ALA A 139 42.33 -1.21 32.97
CA ALA A 139 40.97 -1.63 32.63
C ALA A 139 41.04 -2.93 31.82
N THR A 140 40.64 -4.04 32.43
CA THR A 140 40.65 -5.35 31.75
C THR A 140 39.40 -5.51 30.89
N ILE A 141 39.59 -5.74 29.60
CA ILE A 141 38.55 -6.21 28.69
C ILE A 141 38.66 -7.73 28.57
N ALA A 142 37.57 -8.43 28.88
CA ALA A 142 37.41 -9.85 28.55
C ALA A 142 36.51 -9.99 27.32
N VAL A 143 36.79 -10.97 26.46
CA VAL A 143 35.93 -11.32 25.32
C VAL A 143 35.28 -12.67 25.60
N SER A 144 33.96 -12.68 25.71
CA SER A 144 33.18 -13.92 25.84
C SER A 144 32.67 -14.38 24.47
N SER A 145 32.84 -15.67 24.19
CA SER A 145 32.19 -16.37 23.07
C SER A 145 30.86 -17.03 23.48
N SER A 146 30.52 -17.03 24.77
CA SER A 146 29.33 -17.68 25.27
C SER A 146 28.12 -16.77 25.10
N VAL A 147 27.40 -16.98 24.01
CA VAL A 147 26.02 -16.53 23.83
C VAL A 147 25.13 -17.69 24.31
N THR A 148 24.07 -17.39 25.08
CA THR A 148 23.04 -18.37 25.42
C THR A 148 21.88 -18.25 24.44
N ALA A 149 21.18 -19.36 24.19
CA ALA A 149 19.97 -19.35 23.38
C ALA A 149 18.94 -18.36 23.97
N PRO A 150 18.08 -17.76 23.15
CA PRO A 150 17.08 -16.81 23.63
C PRO A 150 16.15 -17.45 24.66
N ALA A 151 15.63 -16.64 25.59
CA ALA A 151 14.62 -17.08 26.55
C ALA A 151 13.38 -16.19 26.43
N ILE A 152 12.25 -16.77 26.01
CA ILE A 152 10.97 -16.05 25.94
C ILE A 152 10.43 -15.89 27.36
N ASN A 153 10.30 -14.64 27.83
CA ASN A 153 9.80 -14.31 29.17
C ASN A 153 8.37 -13.74 29.18
N VAL A 154 7.86 -13.30 28.02
CA VAL A 154 6.43 -13.00 27.85
C VAL A 154 5.92 -13.72 26.61
N GLN A 155 4.97 -14.63 26.81
CA GLN A 155 4.31 -15.36 25.73
C GLN A 155 3.28 -14.48 25.02
N PRO A 156 3.04 -14.70 23.71
CA PRO A 156 1.87 -14.11 23.06
C PRO A 156 0.59 -14.61 23.72
N VAL A 157 -0.49 -13.85 23.58
CA VAL A 157 -1.79 -14.14 24.20
C VAL A 157 -2.84 -14.33 23.11
N ALA A 158 -3.71 -15.31 23.27
CA ALA A 158 -4.84 -15.54 22.37
C ALA A 158 -5.76 -14.31 22.32
N GLN A 159 -6.28 -14.00 21.14
CA GLN A 159 -7.16 -12.86 20.92
C GLN A 159 -8.43 -13.30 20.19
N THR A 160 -9.54 -12.63 20.48
CA THR A 160 -10.76 -12.72 19.68
C THR A 160 -11.13 -11.31 19.24
N VAL A 161 -11.19 -11.08 17.93
CA VAL A 161 -11.49 -9.78 17.34
C VAL A 161 -12.62 -9.90 16.32
N ASN A 162 -13.28 -8.79 16.01
CA ASN A 162 -14.24 -8.77 14.92
C ASN A 162 -13.52 -8.53 13.58
N ALA A 163 -14.01 -9.15 12.50
CA ALA A 163 -13.51 -8.84 11.17
C ALA A 163 -13.60 -7.33 10.88
N GLY A 164 -12.60 -6.79 10.20
CA GLY A 164 -12.42 -5.35 9.97
C GLY A 164 -11.61 -4.63 11.05
N ALA A 165 -11.44 -5.21 12.24
CA ALA A 165 -10.62 -4.63 13.30
C ALA A 165 -9.14 -5.01 13.16
N GLY A 166 -8.23 -4.23 13.78
CA GLY A 166 -6.82 -4.61 13.89
C GLY A 166 -6.54 -5.61 15.01
N ALA A 167 -5.47 -6.39 14.88
CA ALA A 167 -4.95 -7.28 15.91
C ALA A 167 -3.42 -7.10 16.05
N THR A 168 -2.87 -7.34 17.24
CA THR A 168 -1.41 -7.30 17.45
C THR A 168 -1.02 -8.41 18.41
N LEU A 169 -0.22 -9.34 17.90
CA LEU A 169 0.45 -10.36 18.69
C LEU A 169 1.88 -9.90 18.98
N TRP A 170 2.41 -10.25 20.15
CA TRP A 170 3.74 -9.82 20.53
C TRP A 170 4.40 -10.81 21.49
N VAL A 171 5.72 -10.75 21.58
CA VAL A 171 6.55 -11.56 22.49
C VAL A 171 7.58 -10.66 23.16
N ALA A 172 8.02 -11.02 24.36
CA ALA A 172 9.27 -10.52 24.92
C ALA A 172 10.24 -11.68 25.12
N ALA A 173 11.50 -11.45 24.78
CA ALA A 173 12.57 -12.43 24.93
C ALA A 173 13.85 -11.76 25.41
N ASN A 174 14.58 -12.46 26.27
CA ASN A 174 15.93 -12.11 26.69
C ASN A 174 16.93 -12.76 25.74
N GLY A 175 18.01 -12.05 25.44
CA GLY A 175 19.13 -12.54 24.66
C GLY A 175 19.78 -11.41 23.86
N VAL A 176 20.90 -11.71 23.23
CA VAL A 176 21.66 -10.77 22.40
C VAL A 176 21.41 -11.06 20.92
N SER A 177 21.35 -9.99 20.11
CA SER A 177 21.19 -10.07 18.65
C SER A 177 20.04 -10.98 18.19
N LEU A 178 18.84 -10.75 18.76
CA LEU A 178 17.66 -11.56 18.49
C LEU A 178 17.08 -11.30 17.10
N SER A 179 16.71 -12.36 16.41
CA SER A 179 15.84 -12.35 15.23
C SER A 179 14.52 -13.07 15.54
N TYR A 180 13.45 -12.69 14.85
CA TYR A 180 12.11 -13.24 15.05
C TYR A 180 11.59 -13.81 13.73
N GLN A 181 10.71 -14.80 13.81
CA GLN A 181 9.89 -15.25 12.69
C GLN A 181 8.54 -15.73 13.24
N TRP A 182 7.47 -15.04 12.85
CA TRP A 182 6.11 -15.49 13.17
C TRP A 182 5.62 -16.56 12.21
N TYR A 183 4.82 -17.46 12.74
CA TYR A 183 4.15 -18.54 12.02
C TYR A 183 2.66 -18.45 12.28
N ARG A 184 1.86 -18.76 11.27
CA ARG A 184 0.43 -19.07 11.39
C ARG A 184 0.21 -20.49 10.91
N ASN A 185 -0.45 -21.32 11.71
CA ASN A 185 -0.75 -22.72 11.39
C ASN A 185 0.52 -23.47 10.91
N ASP A 186 1.62 -23.26 11.64
CA ASP A 186 2.96 -23.80 11.33
C ASP A 186 3.62 -23.33 10.00
N VAL A 187 2.99 -22.42 9.27
CA VAL A 187 3.58 -21.78 8.07
C VAL A 187 4.20 -20.44 8.43
N ALA A 188 5.44 -20.21 8.02
CA ALA A 188 6.14 -18.95 8.26
C ALA A 188 5.44 -17.79 7.53
N ILE A 189 5.16 -16.72 8.26
CA ILE A 189 4.56 -15.50 7.69
C ILE A 189 5.69 -14.65 7.13
N ALA A 190 5.76 -14.53 5.80
CA ALA A 190 6.81 -13.78 5.13
C ALA A 190 6.92 -12.33 5.67
N GLY A 191 8.13 -11.91 6.02
CA GLY A 191 8.41 -10.55 6.52
C GLY A 191 7.99 -10.28 7.97
N ALA A 192 7.36 -11.23 8.67
CA ALA A 192 7.01 -11.07 10.08
C ALA A 192 8.21 -11.37 10.99
N THR A 193 9.20 -10.48 10.96
CA THR A 193 10.52 -10.64 11.61
C THR A 193 10.76 -9.71 12.80
N ASP A 194 9.71 -9.02 13.25
CA ASP A 194 9.73 -8.16 14.44
C ASP A 194 9.11 -8.89 15.65
N ARG A 195 9.41 -8.44 16.87
CA ARG A 195 8.78 -8.94 18.11
C ARG A 195 7.28 -8.66 18.16
N LEU A 196 6.78 -7.71 17.36
CA LEU A 196 5.36 -7.44 17.16
C LEU A 196 4.92 -7.96 15.79
N TYR A 197 3.80 -8.67 15.76
CA TYR A 197 3.08 -8.99 14.52
C TYR A 197 1.75 -8.24 14.50
N LYS A 198 1.67 -7.20 13.66
CA LYS A 198 0.50 -6.33 13.52
C LYS A 198 -0.32 -6.73 12.29
N ILE A 199 -1.60 -6.99 12.51
CA ILE A 199 -2.61 -7.17 11.45
C ILE A 199 -3.47 -5.91 11.44
N THR A 200 -3.37 -5.10 10.39
CA THR A 200 -4.09 -3.81 10.30
C THR A 200 -5.60 -4.00 10.22
N THR A 201 -6.05 -4.99 9.42
CA THR A 201 -7.46 -5.30 9.21
C THR A 201 -7.62 -6.81 9.20
N THR A 202 -8.32 -7.35 10.19
CA THR A 202 -8.56 -8.80 10.31
C THR A 202 -9.71 -9.25 9.43
N ASN A 203 -9.61 -10.45 8.91
CA ASN A 203 -10.68 -11.15 8.19
C ASN A 203 -10.65 -12.64 8.60
N ALA A 204 -11.51 -13.48 8.02
CA ALA A 204 -11.56 -14.90 8.40
C ALA A 204 -10.18 -15.58 8.31
N ASN A 205 -9.31 -15.15 7.39
CA ASN A 205 -7.98 -15.72 7.20
C ASN A 205 -6.93 -15.19 8.16
N SER A 206 -7.23 -14.10 8.87
CA SER A 206 -6.42 -13.73 10.02
C SER A 206 -6.62 -14.72 11.18
N ALA A 207 -7.68 -15.53 11.17
CA ALA A 207 -7.85 -16.56 12.19
C ALA A 207 -6.83 -17.70 12.02
N GLY A 208 -6.35 -18.24 13.13
CA GLY A 208 -5.41 -19.35 13.13
C GLY A 208 -4.59 -19.41 14.41
N ASP A 209 -3.71 -20.40 14.47
CA ASP A 209 -2.78 -20.59 15.58
C ASP A 209 -1.45 -19.92 15.27
N TYR A 210 -1.03 -19.00 16.13
CA TYR A 210 0.16 -18.20 15.94
C TYR A 210 1.25 -18.56 16.94
N LYS A 211 2.49 -18.67 16.43
CA LYS A 211 3.68 -18.81 17.26
C LYS A 211 4.83 -18.00 16.67
N VAL A 212 5.83 -17.69 17.49
CA VAL A 212 7.06 -17.03 17.05
C VAL A 212 8.28 -17.84 17.46
N VAL A 213 9.23 -17.95 16.53
CA VAL A 213 10.56 -18.49 16.81
C VAL A 213 11.50 -17.31 16.97
N VAL A 214 12.17 -17.23 18.12
CA VAL A 214 13.18 -16.23 18.45
C VAL A 214 14.54 -16.90 18.38
N THR A 215 15.44 -16.39 17.56
CA THR A 215 16.74 -17.01 17.27
C THR A 215 17.89 -16.04 17.57
N ASN A 216 19.02 -16.58 18.02
CA ASN A 216 20.30 -15.91 17.98
C ASN A 216 21.40 -16.91 17.56
N THR A 217 22.66 -16.52 17.65
CA THR A 217 23.79 -17.38 17.25
C THR A 217 23.96 -18.64 18.10
N ALA A 218 23.37 -18.69 19.30
CA ALA A 218 23.47 -19.82 20.22
C ALA A 218 22.30 -20.81 20.14
N GLY A 219 21.21 -20.45 19.46
CA GLY A 219 20.05 -21.32 19.30
C GLY A 219 18.76 -20.55 19.12
N ALA A 220 17.64 -21.23 19.36
CA ALA A 220 16.31 -20.67 19.21
C ALA A 220 15.38 -21.07 20.36
N ALA A 221 14.41 -20.20 20.66
CA ALA A 221 13.27 -20.47 21.52
C ALA A 221 11.98 -20.30 20.71
N THR A 222 11.01 -21.19 20.90
CA THR A 222 9.69 -21.12 20.26
C THR A 222 8.65 -20.75 21.31
N SER A 223 7.77 -19.81 21.00
CA SER A 223 6.67 -19.44 21.89
C SER A 223 5.63 -20.56 22.00
N THR A 224 4.75 -20.47 23.00
CA THR A 224 3.50 -21.22 22.96
C THR A 224 2.67 -20.79 21.75
N SER A 225 1.93 -21.72 21.16
CA SER A 225 0.98 -21.41 20.10
C SER A 225 -0.29 -20.79 20.70
N VAL A 226 -0.78 -19.69 20.12
CA VAL A 226 -2.00 -19.01 20.57
C VAL A 226 -2.97 -18.76 19.42
N ALA A 227 -4.25 -18.98 19.68
CA ALA A 227 -5.29 -18.76 18.69
C ALA A 227 -5.61 -17.26 18.55
N LEU A 228 -5.60 -16.76 17.32
CA LEU A 228 -6.35 -15.57 16.93
C LEU A 228 -7.69 -16.05 16.35
N LYS A 229 -8.79 -15.71 17.02
CA LYS A 229 -10.14 -15.94 16.51
C LYS A 229 -10.67 -14.65 15.90
N VAL A 230 -11.32 -14.78 14.76
CA VAL A 230 -11.99 -13.65 14.10
C VAL A 230 -13.48 -13.94 14.02
N ASN A 231 -14.28 -13.09 14.66
CA ASN A 231 -15.72 -13.10 14.51
C ASN A 231 -16.05 -12.54 13.13
N VAL A 232 -16.42 -13.43 12.22
CA VAL A 232 -16.85 -13.10 10.86
C VAL A 232 -18.37 -13.06 10.85
N ILE A 233 -18.92 -12.00 10.27
CA ILE A 233 -20.36 -11.93 10.03
C ILE A 233 -20.67 -12.91 8.91
N SER A 234 -21.58 -13.86 9.15
CA SER A 234 -22.01 -14.83 8.13
C SER A 234 -22.57 -14.11 6.90
N ALA A 235 -22.15 -14.55 5.70
CA ALA A 235 -22.72 -14.08 4.45
C ALA A 235 -24.25 -14.26 4.46
N GLY A 236 -24.98 -13.15 4.58
CA GLY A 236 -26.44 -13.15 4.66
C GLY A 236 -27.01 -12.64 5.99
N ALA A 237 -26.17 -12.21 6.93
CA ALA A 237 -26.64 -11.47 8.11
C ALA A 237 -27.41 -10.20 7.72
N ASN A 238 -27.07 -9.58 6.59
CA ASN A 238 -27.76 -8.41 6.06
C ASN A 238 -28.95 -8.77 5.14
N THR A 239 -29.18 -10.04 4.80
CA THR A 239 -30.30 -10.49 3.94
C THR A 239 -31.65 -9.96 4.41
N PRO A 240 -32.03 -9.99 5.71
CA PRO A 240 -33.30 -9.44 6.16
C PRO A 240 -33.48 -7.95 5.82
N ALA A 241 -32.40 -7.16 5.89
CA ALA A 241 -32.46 -5.73 5.57
C ALA A 241 -32.65 -5.50 4.06
N VAL A 242 -32.01 -6.31 3.21
CA VAL A 242 -32.21 -6.26 1.76
C VAL A 242 -33.64 -6.68 1.40
N VAL A 243 -34.16 -7.76 1.98
CA VAL A 243 -35.53 -8.25 1.75
C VAL A 243 -36.56 -7.20 2.18
N ASN A 244 -36.36 -6.56 3.34
CA ASN A 244 -37.24 -5.49 3.80
C ASN A 244 -37.24 -4.29 2.85
N ALA A 245 -36.07 -3.89 2.34
CA ALA A 245 -35.97 -2.84 1.34
C ALA A 245 -36.65 -3.22 0.01
N ALA A 246 -36.45 -4.46 -0.46
CA ALA A 246 -37.06 -4.96 -1.69
C ALA A 246 -38.60 -5.00 -1.58
N ASN A 247 -39.14 -5.47 -0.46
CA ASN A 247 -40.58 -5.48 -0.21
C ASN A 247 -41.16 -4.06 -0.08
N ALA A 248 -40.42 -3.13 0.53
CA ALA A 248 -40.81 -1.72 0.57
C ALA A 248 -40.84 -1.12 -0.85
N PHE A 249 -39.88 -1.43 -1.71
CA PHE A 249 -39.90 -1.02 -3.12
C PHE A 249 -41.10 -1.63 -3.86
N LEU A 250 -41.35 -2.94 -3.75
CA LEU A 250 -42.51 -3.60 -4.36
C LEU A 250 -43.86 -2.99 -3.93
N ALA A 251 -43.95 -2.49 -2.69
CA ALA A 251 -45.14 -1.82 -2.19
C ALA A 251 -45.40 -0.46 -2.87
N THR A 252 -44.36 0.20 -3.39
CA THR A 252 -44.49 1.48 -4.13
C THR A 252 -44.89 1.29 -5.59
N LEU A 253 -44.78 0.08 -6.14
CA LEU A 253 -45.00 -0.21 -7.57
C LEU A 253 -46.48 -0.45 -7.90
N ALA A 254 -46.88 0.01 -9.08
CA ALA A 254 -48.17 -0.34 -9.69
C ALA A 254 -48.27 -1.84 -10.00
N ALA A 255 -49.48 -2.33 -10.29
CA ALA A 255 -49.73 -3.77 -10.46
C ALA A 255 -49.01 -4.35 -11.69
N ASP A 256 -48.96 -3.60 -12.78
CA ASP A 256 -48.23 -3.93 -14.01
C ASP A 256 -46.71 -4.00 -13.77
N GLN A 257 -46.16 -3.03 -13.04
CA GLN A 257 -44.74 -2.94 -12.69
C GLN A 257 -44.22 -4.10 -11.82
N LYS A 258 -45.12 -4.91 -11.23
CA LYS A 258 -44.79 -6.08 -10.41
C LYS A 258 -45.51 -7.36 -10.86
N THR A 259 -45.97 -7.39 -12.10
CA THR A 259 -46.49 -8.63 -12.69
C THR A 259 -45.33 -9.57 -12.98
N VAL A 260 -45.42 -10.83 -12.56
CA VAL A 260 -44.33 -11.81 -12.78
C VAL A 260 -44.17 -12.08 -14.28
N ALA A 261 -43.04 -11.68 -14.85
CA ALA A 261 -42.67 -12.00 -16.22
C ALA A 261 -42.07 -13.41 -16.31
N THR A 262 -42.41 -14.12 -17.39
CA THR A 262 -41.80 -15.40 -17.78
C THR A 262 -40.70 -15.21 -18.83
N SER A 263 -40.62 -14.04 -19.48
CA SER A 263 -39.57 -13.68 -20.42
C SER A 263 -38.56 -12.75 -19.76
N ALA A 264 -37.30 -13.17 -19.75
CA ALA A 264 -36.12 -12.41 -19.33
C ALA A 264 -36.02 -10.99 -19.93
N THR A 265 -36.55 -10.75 -21.13
CA THR A 265 -36.34 -9.48 -21.83
C THR A 265 -37.31 -8.36 -21.43
N SER A 266 -38.14 -8.56 -20.41
CA SER A 266 -39.15 -7.56 -20.02
C SER A 266 -38.53 -6.32 -19.35
N ALA A 267 -38.88 -5.14 -19.87
CA ALA A 267 -38.49 -3.85 -19.31
C ALA A 267 -39.61 -3.16 -18.49
N THR A 268 -40.79 -3.79 -18.39
CA THR A 268 -42.00 -3.18 -17.80
C THR A 268 -42.36 -3.75 -16.43
N THR A 269 -41.62 -4.74 -15.94
CA THR A 269 -41.81 -5.33 -14.61
C THR A 269 -40.49 -5.56 -13.92
N VAL A 270 -40.52 -5.54 -12.58
CA VAL A 270 -39.37 -5.89 -11.74
C VAL A 270 -39.33 -7.39 -11.40
N LEU A 271 -40.46 -8.11 -11.45
CA LEU A 271 -40.54 -9.51 -10.98
C LEU A 271 -40.46 -10.50 -12.13
N PHE A 272 -39.61 -11.51 -11.97
CA PHE A 272 -39.44 -12.64 -12.87
C PHE A 272 -39.60 -13.95 -12.10
N ASP A 273 -40.09 -15.00 -12.74
CA ASP A 273 -40.14 -16.30 -12.09
C ASP A 273 -38.73 -16.82 -11.78
N TYR A 274 -38.58 -17.62 -10.71
CA TYR A 274 -37.33 -18.31 -10.41
C TYR A 274 -37.22 -19.57 -11.28
N ALA A 275 -37.24 -19.39 -12.61
CA ALA A 275 -36.98 -20.45 -13.57
C ALA A 275 -35.52 -20.40 -14.00
N LEU A 276 -34.94 -21.56 -14.31
CA LEU A 276 -33.57 -21.64 -14.80
C LEU A 276 -33.33 -20.75 -16.02
N ALA A 277 -34.32 -20.61 -16.91
CA ALA A 277 -34.22 -19.73 -18.07
C ALA A 277 -33.98 -18.26 -17.69
N ASN A 278 -34.62 -17.76 -16.64
CA ASN A 278 -34.48 -16.39 -16.17
C ASN A 278 -33.28 -16.24 -15.22
N ALA A 279 -33.01 -17.22 -14.35
CA ALA A 279 -31.82 -17.22 -13.51
C ALA A 279 -30.53 -17.25 -14.34
N ASN A 280 -30.55 -17.91 -15.51
CA ASN A 280 -29.39 -18.02 -16.38
C ASN A 280 -29.17 -16.85 -17.34
N GLN A 281 -30.18 -16.02 -17.55
CA GLN A 281 -30.09 -14.83 -18.40
C GLN A 281 -29.65 -13.63 -17.57
N TRP A 282 -28.34 -13.54 -17.35
CA TRP A 282 -27.68 -12.34 -16.85
C TRP A 282 -26.83 -11.81 -18.01
N THR A 283 -27.29 -10.75 -18.65
CA THR A 283 -26.54 -10.11 -19.72
C THR A 283 -26.56 -8.62 -19.52
N ASN A 284 -25.40 -8.00 -19.70
CA ASN A 284 -25.24 -6.56 -19.78
C ASN A 284 -25.54 -6.03 -21.20
N LEU A 285 -25.80 -6.89 -22.18
CA LEU A 285 -26.07 -6.46 -23.56
C LEU A 285 -27.47 -5.82 -23.69
N PRO A 286 -27.64 -4.78 -24.53
CA PRO A 286 -28.94 -4.17 -24.82
C PRO A 286 -29.93 -5.18 -25.41
N GLY A 287 -31.21 -5.11 -25.02
CA GLY A 287 -32.31 -5.93 -25.57
C GLY A 287 -32.63 -7.24 -24.82
N ALA A 288 -31.78 -7.66 -23.88
CA ALA A 288 -32.00 -8.88 -23.08
C ALA A 288 -31.85 -8.67 -21.57
N ARG A 289 -31.96 -7.41 -21.11
CA ARG A 289 -31.88 -7.05 -19.68
C ARG A 289 -33.24 -7.18 -19.02
N HIS A 290 -33.21 -7.70 -17.79
CA HIS A 290 -34.37 -7.77 -16.93
C HIS A 290 -34.65 -6.41 -16.28
N GLY A 291 -35.91 -6.05 -16.12
CA GLY A 291 -36.32 -5.18 -15.03
C GLY A 291 -36.74 -3.77 -15.41
N LEU A 292 -37.16 -3.02 -14.39
CA LEU A 292 -37.54 -1.62 -14.52
C LEU A 292 -36.28 -0.75 -14.60
N ARG A 293 -36.27 0.22 -15.52
CA ARG A 293 -35.19 1.20 -15.61
C ARG A 293 -35.17 2.10 -14.37
N LEU A 294 -33.97 2.39 -13.88
CA LEU A 294 -33.67 3.24 -12.72
C LEU A 294 -33.60 4.71 -13.15
N ASN A 295 -34.71 5.23 -13.66
CA ASN A 295 -34.86 6.59 -14.14
C ASN A 295 -36.28 7.11 -13.84
N THR A 296 -36.51 8.41 -14.03
CA THR A 296 -37.82 9.02 -13.74
C THR A 296 -38.88 8.86 -14.82
N THR A 297 -38.50 8.34 -16.00
CA THR A 297 -39.48 8.01 -17.04
C THR A 297 -40.16 6.67 -16.78
N THR A 298 -39.50 5.78 -16.03
CA THR A 298 -40.01 4.45 -15.67
C THR A 298 -40.52 4.37 -14.23
N LEU A 299 -39.86 5.08 -13.31
CA LEU A 299 -40.19 5.08 -11.88
C LEU A 299 -40.56 6.49 -11.41
N THR A 300 -41.57 6.62 -10.56
CA THR A 300 -41.79 7.88 -9.82
C THR A 300 -40.61 8.19 -8.90
N ALA A 301 -40.44 9.44 -8.47
CA ALA A 301 -39.37 9.82 -7.55
C ALA A 301 -39.35 8.97 -6.26
N ALA A 302 -40.52 8.63 -5.71
CA ALA A 302 -40.64 7.77 -4.53
C ALA A 302 -40.22 6.31 -4.82
N GLN A 303 -40.62 5.77 -5.98
CA GLN A 303 -40.22 4.44 -6.43
C GLN A 303 -38.71 4.35 -6.67
N LEU A 304 -38.12 5.35 -7.34
CA LEU A 304 -36.68 5.44 -7.59
C LEU A 304 -35.89 5.53 -6.27
N ALA A 305 -36.35 6.34 -5.32
CA ALA A 305 -35.76 6.41 -3.98
C ALA A 305 -35.81 5.05 -3.26
N ALA A 306 -36.94 4.35 -3.31
CA ALA A 306 -37.07 3.01 -2.72
C ALA A 306 -36.16 1.98 -3.41
N ALA A 307 -36.04 2.01 -4.74
CA ALA A 307 -35.10 1.16 -5.48
C ALA A 307 -33.64 1.41 -5.06
N ASN A 308 -33.25 2.67 -4.89
CA ASN A 308 -31.90 3.03 -4.41
C ASN A 308 -31.63 2.53 -2.99
N VAL A 309 -32.65 2.45 -2.12
CA VAL A 309 -32.51 1.82 -0.79
C VAL A 309 -32.19 0.32 -0.91
N VAL A 310 -32.79 -0.40 -1.86
CA VAL A 310 -32.45 -1.81 -2.12
C VAL A 310 -30.97 -1.96 -2.49
N ILE A 311 -30.51 -1.15 -3.44
CA ILE A 311 -29.11 -1.14 -3.92
C ILE A 311 -28.15 -0.81 -2.77
N ALA A 312 -28.47 0.21 -1.97
CA ALA A 312 -27.65 0.64 -0.84
C ALA A 312 -27.56 -0.40 0.30
N LYS A 313 -28.53 -1.33 0.38
CA LYS A 313 -28.45 -2.47 1.29
C LYS A 313 -27.64 -3.62 0.72
N ALA A 314 -27.64 -3.82 -0.60
CA ALA A 314 -26.95 -4.94 -1.24
C ALA A 314 -25.45 -4.70 -1.47
N LEU A 315 -25.03 -3.45 -1.66
CA LEU A 315 -23.66 -3.07 -2.01
C LEU A 315 -22.95 -2.31 -0.88
N SER A 316 -21.62 -2.32 -0.89
CA SER A 316 -20.84 -1.41 -0.04
C SER A 316 -20.85 0.02 -0.60
N ALA A 317 -20.33 0.98 0.17
CA ALA A 317 -20.04 2.32 -0.33
C ALA A 317 -19.15 2.29 -1.59
N THR A 318 -18.16 1.37 -1.66
CA THR A 318 -17.31 1.23 -2.85
C THR A 318 -18.10 0.68 -4.04
N GLY A 319 -19.02 -0.27 -3.83
CA GLY A 319 -19.88 -0.79 -4.90
C GLY A 319 -20.87 0.25 -5.43
N ILE A 320 -21.42 1.09 -4.55
CA ILE A 320 -22.31 2.20 -4.92
C ILE A 320 -21.55 3.27 -5.71
N THR A 321 -20.34 3.65 -5.26
CA THR A 321 -19.48 4.57 -6.02
C THR A 321 -19.21 4.02 -7.42
N LEU A 322 -18.81 2.75 -7.53
CA LEU A 322 -18.55 2.14 -8.82
C LEU A 322 -19.79 2.14 -9.72
N LEU A 323 -20.95 1.72 -9.21
CA LEU A 323 -22.22 1.78 -9.96
C LEU A 323 -22.50 3.19 -10.51
N ASN A 324 -22.33 4.22 -9.69
CA ASN A 324 -22.61 5.59 -10.09
C ASN A 324 -21.60 6.13 -11.09
N GLU A 325 -20.32 5.80 -10.94
CA GLU A 325 -19.27 6.18 -11.89
C GLU A 325 -19.48 5.51 -13.26
N LEU A 326 -19.92 4.25 -13.29
CA LEU A 326 -20.25 3.55 -14.54
C LEU A 326 -21.48 4.14 -15.23
N ARG A 327 -22.53 4.49 -14.47
CA ARG A 327 -23.68 5.22 -15.00
C ARG A 327 -23.27 6.54 -15.64
N ALA A 328 -22.36 7.26 -14.98
CA ALA A 328 -21.85 8.53 -15.49
C ALA A 328 -20.97 8.32 -16.74
N ALA A 329 -20.14 7.29 -16.78
CA ALA A 329 -19.37 6.93 -17.97
C ALA A 329 -20.28 6.62 -19.16
N ASP A 330 -21.33 5.81 -18.96
CA ASP A 330 -22.32 5.49 -19.99
C ASP A 330 -23.06 6.73 -20.48
N GLN A 331 -23.27 7.73 -19.61
CA GLN A 331 -23.87 9.00 -20.01
C GLN A 331 -22.91 9.84 -20.88
N VAL A 332 -21.62 9.86 -20.54
CA VAL A 332 -20.60 10.50 -21.38
C VAL A 332 -20.54 9.81 -22.74
N LEU A 333 -20.58 8.48 -22.73
CA LEU A 333 -20.55 7.66 -23.94
C LEU A 333 -21.76 7.92 -24.85
N ALA A 334 -22.96 8.06 -24.27
CA ALA A 334 -24.16 8.46 -25.00
C ALA A 334 -24.00 9.84 -25.67
N GLY A 335 -23.41 10.81 -24.96
CA GLY A 335 -23.09 12.12 -25.52
C GLY A 335 -22.06 12.05 -26.66
N GLY A 336 -21.03 11.23 -26.51
CA GLY A 336 -20.01 10.98 -27.55
C GLY A 336 -20.60 10.39 -28.83
N MET A 337 -21.57 9.46 -28.70
CA MET A 337 -22.33 8.96 -29.85
C MET A 337 -23.16 10.04 -30.54
N ALA A 338 -23.86 10.88 -29.77
CA ALA A 338 -24.75 11.93 -30.30
C ALA A 338 -24.00 13.07 -30.98
N ALA A 339 -22.77 13.38 -30.56
CA ALA A 339 -21.94 14.47 -31.10
C ALA A 339 -21.28 14.17 -32.46
N GLY A 340 -21.42 12.95 -33.00
CA GLY A 340 -20.91 12.57 -34.32
C GLY A 340 -19.51 11.97 -34.29
N GLY A 341 -19.45 10.64 -34.12
CA GLY A 341 -18.22 9.86 -34.20
C GLY A 341 -18.40 8.34 -34.29
N GLY A 342 -19.63 7.84 -34.45
CA GLY A 342 -19.82 6.44 -34.82
C GLY A 342 -19.30 6.23 -36.25
N ALA A 343 -18.09 5.70 -36.40
CA ALA A 343 -17.79 4.92 -37.59
C ALA A 343 -18.90 3.87 -37.70
N GLY A 344 -19.72 4.00 -38.74
CA GLY A 344 -21.03 3.36 -38.81
C GLY A 344 -20.99 1.88 -38.50
N ALA A 345 -21.97 1.42 -37.72
CA ALA A 345 -22.44 0.05 -37.79
C ALA A 345 -23.07 -0.16 -39.18
N GLY A 346 -22.22 -0.39 -40.19
CA GLY A 346 -22.59 -0.95 -41.47
C GLY A 346 -22.02 -2.35 -41.56
N GLY A 347 -22.86 -3.37 -41.42
CA GLY A 347 -22.45 -4.77 -41.55
C GLY A 347 -21.89 -5.09 -42.95
N GLY A 348 -20.85 -5.91 -43.00
CA GLY A 348 -20.34 -6.53 -44.22
C GLY A 348 -18.86 -6.87 -44.14
N GLY A 349 -18.52 -8.16 -44.26
CA GLY A 349 -17.19 -8.73 -43.99
C GLY A 349 -15.99 -8.12 -44.74
N GLY A 350 -14.84 -8.18 -44.07
CA GLY A 350 -13.51 -8.34 -44.68
C GLY A 350 -12.67 -7.08 -44.92
N GLY A 351 -11.50 -7.02 -44.27
CA GLY A 351 -10.28 -6.41 -44.83
C GLY A 351 -10.06 -4.89 -44.68
N THR A 352 -9.03 -4.54 -43.90
CA THR A 352 -8.04 -3.45 -44.08
C THR A 352 -8.49 -1.98 -44.16
N GLY A 353 -7.96 -1.16 -43.23
CA GLY A 353 -7.48 0.22 -43.51
C GLY A 353 -8.33 1.41 -43.04
N MET A 354 -7.82 2.15 -42.05
CA MET A 354 -8.07 3.60 -41.78
C MET A 354 -7.71 4.48 -43.02
N PRO A 355 -8.17 5.76 -43.22
CA PRO A 355 -7.94 6.92 -42.28
C PRO A 355 -8.84 8.21 -42.34
N GLY A 356 -8.73 9.09 -41.29
CA GLY A 356 -8.81 10.59 -41.26
C GLY A 356 -10.15 11.32 -41.55
N THR A 357 -10.53 12.55 -41.10
CA THR A 357 -9.92 13.74 -40.44
C THR A 357 -11.01 14.79 -40.03
N GLY A 358 -10.89 15.48 -38.86
CA GLY A 358 -11.37 16.86 -38.50
C GLY A 358 -12.88 17.22 -38.59
N THR A 359 -13.52 18.15 -37.84
CA THR A 359 -13.22 19.17 -36.79
C THR A 359 -14.56 19.59 -36.13
N THR A 360 -14.62 19.88 -34.82
CA THR A 360 -15.76 20.54 -34.09
C THR A 360 -15.81 22.06 -34.33
N PRO A 361 -16.99 22.74 -34.39
CA PRO A 361 -17.59 23.52 -33.25
C PRO A 361 -19.13 23.82 -33.41
N PRO A 362 -19.80 24.78 -32.72
CA PRO A 362 -19.83 25.26 -31.32
C PRO A 362 -21.27 25.44 -30.73
N ASP A 363 -21.55 24.94 -29.52
CA ASP A 363 -22.46 25.55 -28.50
C ASP A 363 -22.82 24.62 -27.31
N GLY A 364 -22.01 23.58 -27.08
CA GLY A 364 -22.15 22.69 -25.94
C GLY A 364 -22.33 23.43 -24.60
N THR A 365 -23.45 23.19 -23.94
CA THR A 365 -23.61 23.39 -22.50
C THR A 365 -24.62 22.38 -21.93
N PHE A 366 -24.17 21.52 -21.02
CA PHE A 366 -25.01 20.79 -20.06
C PHE A 366 -24.29 20.77 -18.71
N THR A 367 -24.90 21.31 -17.66
CA THR A 367 -24.26 21.56 -16.36
C THR A 367 -24.71 20.55 -15.29
N PRO A 368 -23.80 19.76 -14.67
CA PRO A 368 -24.14 18.85 -13.57
C PRO A 368 -24.00 19.50 -12.18
N PRO A 369 -24.76 19.08 -11.14
CA PRO A 369 -24.67 19.65 -9.79
C PRO A 369 -23.70 18.92 -8.85
N ALA A 370 -23.23 19.64 -7.82
CA ALA A 370 -22.03 19.36 -7.04
C ALA A 370 -22.21 18.59 -5.71
N ASP A 371 -23.38 18.04 -5.37
CA ASP A 371 -23.64 17.41 -4.06
C ASP A 371 -24.09 15.94 -4.10
N GLY A 372 -24.10 15.31 -5.27
CA GLY A 372 -24.33 13.87 -5.41
C GLY A 372 -25.77 13.41 -5.13
N THR A 373 -26.74 14.32 -4.94
CA THR A 373 -28.16 13.99 -4.81
C THR A 373 -28.98 14.69 -5.89
N GLY A 374 -28.96 14.17 -7.12
CA GLY A 374 -29.71 14.74 -8.25
C GLY A 374 -30.41 13.67 -9.07
N VAL A 375 -31.71 13.86 -9.28
CA VAL A 375 -32.55 13.05 -10.18
C VAL A 375 -32.02 13.15 -11.62
N PRO A 376 -31.95 12.05 -12.40
CA PRO A 376 -31.46 12.08 -13.78
C PRO A 376 -32.31 13.04 -14.65
N PRO A 377 -31.71 13.80 -15.59
CA PRO A 377 -32.48 14.50 -16.60
C PRO A 377 -33.16 13.45 -17.49
N ALA A 378 -34.46 13.61 -17.74
CA ALA A 378 -35.19 12.71 -18.61
C ALA A 378 -34.62 12.76 -20.04
N GLY A 379 -33.87 11.72 -20.43
CA GLY A 379 -33.59 11.45 -21.83
C GLY A 379 -34.86 10.97 -22.51
N THR A 380 -35.38 11.74 -23.48
CA THR A 380 -36.37 11.20 -24.41
C THR A 380 -35.68 10.21 -25.33
N ASP A 381 -36.16 8.97 -25.28
CA ASP A 381 -35.85 7.86 -26.17
C ASP A 381 -35.81 8.28 -27.64
N PRO A 382 -34.64 8.30 -28.31
CA PRO A 382 -34.58 8.50 -29.74
C PRO A 382 -34.67 7.14 -30.44
N GLY A 383 -35.86 6.54 -30.48
CA GLY A 383 -36.13 5.50 -31.46
C GLY A 383 -37.01 4.32 -31.05
N ALA A 384 -38.25 4.58 -30.64
CA ALA A 384 -39.34 3.63 -30.91
C ALA A 384 -39.64 3.63 -32.42
N GLY A 385 -38.79 2.98 -33.22
CA GLY A 385 -38.93 2.79 -34.66
C GLY A 385 -39.05 1.30 -34.99
N ALA A 386 -40.20 0.92 -35.54
CA ALA A 386 -40.60 -0.46 -35.82
C ALA A 386 -39.62 -1.27 -36.69
N GLY A 387 -39.47 -2.55 -36.34
CA GLY A 387 -39.19 -3.64 -37.29
C GLY A 387 -37.78 -3.71 -37.87
N GLY A 388 -36.82 -4.27 -37.12
CA GLY A 388 -35.54 -4.70 -37.65
C GLY A 388 -34.72 -5.48 -36.63
N THR A 389 -34.30 -6.70 -36.95
CA THR A 389 -33.61 -7.65 -36.07
C THR A 389 -32.12 -7.36 -35.85
N GLY A 390 -31.73 -6.09 -35.76
CA GLY A 390 -30.37 -5.65 -35.45
C GLY A 390 -30.34 -4.95 -34.09
N LEU A 391 -29.55 -5.46 -33.14
CA LEU A 391 -29.41 -4.89 -31.80
C LEU A 391 -28.80 -3.48 -31.90
N ALA A 392 -29.61 -2.44 -31.72
CA ALA A 392 -29.10 -1.09 -31.52
C ALA A 392 -28.32 -1.04 -30.19
N LEU A 393 -27.06 -0.63 -30.24
CA LEU A 393 -26.23 -0.45 -29.04
C LEU A 393 -26.62 0.87 -28.37
N ASP A 394 -27.44 0.81 -27.32
CA ASP A 394 -27.81 1.99 -26.54
C ASP A 394 -26.87 2.18 -25.33
N TYR A 395 -26.47 3.43 -25.08
CA TYR A 395 -25.70 3.88 -23.92
C TYR A 395 -26.48 4.94 -23.13
N GLY A 396 -26.18 5.06 -21.84
CA GLY A 396 -26.73 6.12 -21.00
C GLY A 396 -27.00 5.69 -19.57
N ALA A 397 -26.96 6.65 -18.65
CA ALA A 397 -27.26 6.41 -17.24
C ALA A 397 -28.68 5.86 -17.02
N ASP A 398 -29.61 6.20 -17.91
CA ASP A 398 -31.03 5.84 -17.83
C ASP A 398 -31.33 4.39 -18.29
N LEU A 399 -30.34 3.66 -18.79
CA LEU A 399 -30.47 2.28 -19.25
C LEU A 399 -30.09 1.23 -18.20
N TYR A 400 -29.82 1.69 -16.98
CA TYR A 400 -29.59 0.83 -15.82
C TYR A 400 -30.93 0.39 -15.25
N SER A 401 -31.01 -0.84 -14.80
CA SER A 401 -32.25 -1.50 -14.41
C SER A 401 -32.09 -2.28 -13.11
N ILE A 402 -33.22 -2.52 -12.45
CA ILE A 402 -33.34 -3.40 -11.29
C ILE A 402 -34.37 -4.49 -11.57
N ALA A 403 -34.02 -5.73 -11.23
CA ALA A 403 -34.92 -6.87 -11.32
C ALA A 403 -34.77 -7.82 -10.14
N PHE A 404 -35.85 -8.54 -9.86
CA PHE A 404 -35.91 -9.66 -8.92
C PHE A 404 -36.28 -10.93 -9.68
N VAL A 405 -35.34 -11.88 -9.77
CA VAL A 405 -35.63 -13.23 -10.26
C VAL A 405 -36.02 -14.07 -9.04
N GLY A 406 -37.28 -14.47 -8.97
CA GLY A 406 -37.91 -14.98 -7.75
C GLY A 406 -38.45 -13.88 -6.83
N THR A 407 -39.19 -14.30 -5.81
CA THR A 407 -39.76 -13.37 -4.81
C THR A 407 -38.74 -13.07 -3.71
N PRO A 408 -38.49 -11.78 -3.38
CA PRO A 408 -37.62 -11.42 -2.27
C PRO A 408 -38.01 -12.11 -0.96
N SER A 409 -37.10 -12.96 -0.46
CA SER A 409 -37.36 -13.83 0.68
C SER A 409 -36.10 -13.99 1.54
N ALA A 410 -36.28 -14.06 2.85
CA ALA A 410 -35.20 -14.42 3.77
C ALA A 410 -34.94 -15.94 3.80
N THR A 411 -35.83 -16.74 3.22
CA THR A 411 -35.89 -18.20 3.38
C THR A 411 -35.96 -18.99 2.08
N SER A 412 -36.09 -18.30 0.94
CA SER A 412 -36.21 -18.92 -0.38
C SER A 412 -35.22 -18.26 -1.34
N PRO A 413 -34.71 -18.98 -2.34
CA PRO A 413 -33.75 -18.42 -3.28
C PRO A 413 -34.39 -17.32 -4.14
N TRP A 414 -33.67 -16.22 -4.33
CA TRP A 414 -34.00 -15.15 -5.27
C TRP A 414 -32.74 -14.38 -5.67
N ILE A 415 -32.77 -13.70 -6.81
CA ILE A 415 -31.65 -12.92 -7.35
C ILE A 415 -32.05 -11.45 -7.40
N LEU A 416 -31.23 -10.59 -6.80
CA LEU A 416 -31.21 -9.16 -7.11
C LEU A 416 -30.29 -8.94 -8.30
N GLN A 417 -30.84 -8.44 -9.40
CA GLN A 417 -30.06 -8.02 -10.56
C GLN A 417 -30.04 -6.51 -10.66
N ILE A 418 -28.85 -5.94 -10.83
CA ILE A 418 -28.63 -4.54 -11.17
C ILE A 418 -27.76 -4.54 -12.42
N ALA A 419 -28.33 -4.12 -13.55
CA ALA A 419 -27.70 -4.25 -14.85
C ALA A 419 -27.79 -2.96 -15.68
N GLY A 420 -26.70 -2.65 -16.39
CA GLY A 420 -26.55 -1.54 -17.33
C GLY A 420 -25.71 -1.99 -18.53
N HIS A 421 -25.24 -1.05 -19.35
CA HIS A 421 -24.38 -1.41 -20.50
C HIS A 421 -23.05 -1.99 -20.03
N HIS A 422 -22.43 -1.28 -19.10
CA HIS A 422 -21.14 -1.64 -18.54
C HIS A 422 -21.22 -2.29 -17.16
N LEU A 423 -22.39 -2.84 -16.76
CA LEU A 423 -22.54 -3.45 -15.44
C LEU A 423 -23.52 -4.62 -15.45
N ALA A 424 -23.16 -5.69 -14.77
CA ALA A 424 -24.11 -6.69 -14.28
C ALA A 424 -23.69 -7.17 -12.89
N TYR A 425 -24.41 -6.71 -11.86
CA TYR A 425 -24.40 -7.34 -10.54
C TYR A 425 -25.56 -8.32 -10.45
N ASN A 426 -25.26 -9.59 -10.18
CA ASN A 426 -26.28 -10.58 -9.85
C ASN A 426 -25.95 -11.15 -8.47
N ILE A 427 -26.82 -10.83 -7.51
CA ILE A 427 -26.63 -11.19 -6.12
C ILE A 427 -27.73 -12.17 -5.74
N THR A 428 -27.35 -13.43 -5.53
CA THR A 428 -28.29 -14.49 -5.17
C THR A 428 -28.36 -14.63 -3.65
N TYR A 429 -29.57 -14.53 -3.12
CA TYR A 429 -29.86 -14.74 -1.70
C TYR A 429 -30.54 -16.09 -1.55
N ASN A 430 -30.06 -16.93 -0.64
CA ASN A 430 -30.73 -18.15 -0.20
C ASN A 430 -30.46 -18.36 1.29
N THR A 431 -31.39 -18.89 2.07
CA THR A 431 -31.32 -19.05 3.54
C THR A 431 -29.89 -19.20 4.11
N GLY A 432 -29.37 -18.13 4.73
CA GLY A 432 -28.03 -18.12 5.36
C GLY A 432 -26.83 -18.18 4.40
N LYS A 433 -27.03 -17.91 3.10
CA LYS A 433 -26.01 -17.86 2.06
C LYS A 433 -26.28 -16.71 1.08
N VAL A 434 -25.23 -16.02 0.67
CA VAL A 434 -25.30 -14.99 -0.38
C VAL A 434 -24.21 -15.26 -1.40
N SER A 435 -24.57 -15.24 -2.68
CA SER A 435 -23.63 -15.17 -3.79
C SER A 435 -23.59 -13.76 -4.35
N ALA A 436 -22.39 -13.30 -4.68
CA ALA A 436 -22.13 -12.00 -5.29
C ALA A 436 -21.77 -12.10 -6.79
N THR A 437 -21.85 -13.29 -7.37
CA THR A 437 -21.36 -13.55 -8.73
C THR A 437 -22.43 -14.22 -9.61
N PRO A 438 -22.39 -13.93 -10.93
CA PRO A 438 -21.33 -13.31 -11.70
C PRO A 438 -21.41 -11.77 -11.61
N ASN A 439 -20.24 -11.16 -11.64
CA ASN A 439 -20.10 -9.72 -11.58
C ASN A 439 -19.33 -9.28 -12.82
N PHE A 440 -20.03 -8.66 -13.77
CA PHE A 440 -19.40 -8.10 -14.97
C PHE A 440 -19.34 -6.58 -14.83
N VAL A 441 -18.19 -6.01 -15.18
CA VAL A 441 -18.02 -4.57 -15.28
C VAL A 441 -17.27 -4.27 -16.57
N GLY A 442 -17.79 -3.34 -17.36
CA GLY A 442 -17.08 -2.70 -18.46
C GLY A 442 -16.81 -1.23 -18.12
N VAL A 443 -16.03 -0.52 -18.92
CA VAL A 443 -16.09 0.95 -18.91
C VAL A 443 -15.47 1.58 -20.15
N GLU A 444 -16.21 2.54 -20.71
CA GLU A 444 -15.77 3.47 -21.74
C GLU A 444 -16.53 4.81 -21.58
N PRO A 445 -15.86 5.98 -21.60
CA PRO A 445 -14.40 6.16 -21.55
C PRO A 445 -13.84 5.81 -20.16
N PRO A 446 -12.55 5.47 -20.05
CA PRO A 446 -11.93 5.06 -18.78
C PRO A 446 -11.75 6.24 -17.81
N ASN A 447 -11.81 7.48 -18.30
CA ASN A 447 -11.83 8.70 -17.52
C ASN A 447 -12.41 9.86 -18.34
N TRP A 448 -12.81 10.92 -17.65
CA TRP A 448 -13.10 12.21 -18.27
C TRP A 448 -12.78 13.32 -17.27
N THR A 449 -13.15 14.56 -17.61
CA THR A 449 -13.19 15.70 -16.71
C THR A 449 -14.44 16.50 -17.00
N VAL A 450 -14.95 17.21 -16.00
CA VAL A 450 -16.09 18.11 -16.14
C VAL A 450 -15.66 19.50 -15.69
N ALA A 451 -15.70 20.47 -16.61
CA ALA A 451 -15.42 21.87 -16.29
C ALA A 451 -16.58 22.50 -15.48
N ALA A 452 -16.35 23.67 -14.89
CA ALA A 452 -17.35 24.36 -14.07
C ALA A 452 -18.62 24.76 -14.85
N ASP A 453 -18.52 24.91 -16.17
CA ASP A 453 -19.66 25.16 -17.08
C ASP A 453 -20.39 23.88 -17.51
N GLY A 454 -19.90 22.72 -17.07
CA GLY A 454 -20.44 21.40 -17.41
C GLY A 454 -19.83 20.74 -18.64
N THR A 455 -18.88 21.39 -19.32
CA THR A 455 -18.20 20.81 -20.47
C THR A 455 -17.49 19.51 -20.09
N VAL A 456 -17.84 18.42 -20.78
CA VAL A 456 -17.19 17.12 -20.63
C VAL A 456 -16.01 17.01 -21.58
N THR A 457 -14.82 16.74 -21.04
CA THR A 457 -13.63 16.47 -21.84
C THR A 457 -13.13 15.05 -21.57
N VAL A 458 -13.17 14.21 -22.61
CA VAL A 458 -12.50 12.91 -22.65
C VAL A 458 -11.13 13.12 -23.27
N THR A 459 -10.06 12.68 -22.60
CA THR A 459 -8.70 12.86 -23.12
C THR A 459 -7.87 11.60 -22.96
N SER A 460 -7.08 11.32 -23.99
CA SER A 460 -6.08 10.26 -24.00
C SER A 460 -4.71 10.69 -23.47
N ASN A 461 -4.53 11.97 -23.12
CA ASN A 461 -3.24 12.57 -22.77
C ASN A 461 -3.07 12.79 -21.25
N ALA A 462 -2.23 11.98 -20.58
CA ALA A 462 -1.95 12.11 -19.14
C ALA A 462 -1.41 13.48 -18.71
N ALA A 463 -0.68 14.19 -19.58
CA ALA A 463 -0.06 15.47 -19.19
C ALA A 463 -1.10 16.60 -19.01
N SER A 464 -2.30 16.43 -19.57
CA SER A 464 -3.38 17.43 -19.54
C SER A 464 -4.58 17.01 -18.67
N ALA A 465 -4.57 15.79 -18.13
CA ALA A 465 -5.68 15.23 -17.37
C ALA A 465 -5.52 15.50 -15.86
N GLY A 466 -5.88 16.71 -15.41
CA GLY A 466 -6.17 16.93 -14.00
C GLY A 466 -7.41 16.10 -13.62
N LYS A 467 -7.30 15.17 -12.67
CA LYS A 467 -8.29 14.08 -12.52
C LYS A 467 -9.69 14.55 -12.09
N ALA A 468 -10.75 14.19 -12.84
CA ALA A 468 -12.11 14.14 -12.30
C ALA A 468 -13.00 13.11 -13.02
N HIS A 469 -13.23 11.96 -12.37
CA HIS A 469 -13.93 10.74 -12.81
C HIS A 469 -13.04 9.70 -13.50
N ALA A 470 -12.80 8.59 -12.81
CA ALA A 470 -12.00 7.43 -13.26
C ALA A 470 -12.67 6.13 -12.72
N PRO A 471 -13.78 5.69 -13.34
CA PRO A 471 -14.45 4.46 -12.97
C PRO A 471 -13.48 3.27 -12.94
N MET A 472 -13.72 2.33 -12.03
CA MET A 472 -12.90 1.11 -11.86
C MET A 472 -11.42 1.35 -11.49
N GLU A 473 -11.02 2.57 -11.11
CA GLU A 473 -9.60 2.85 -10.85
C GLU A 473 -9.00 1.96 -9.76
N LYS A 474 -9.78 1.58 -8.74
CA LYS A 474 -9.33 0.63 -7.70
C LYS A 474 -8.97 -0.73 -8.30
N GLN A 475 -9.82 -1.27 -9.18
CA GLN A 475 -9.59 -2.55 -9.85
C GLN A 475 -8.41 -2.45 -10.82
N ARG A 476 -8.39 -1.41 -11.66
CA ARG A 476 -7.34 -1.19 -12.65
C ARG A 476 -5.97 -1.00 -12.00
N ALA A 477 -5.86 -0.19 -10.94
CA ALA A 477 -4.61 0.04 -10.23
C ALA A 477 -4.09 -1.25 -9.58
N ALA A 478 -4.96 -2.04 -8.94
CA ALA A 478 -4.56 -3.31 -8.34
C ALA A 478 -4.03 -4.32 -9.37
N VAL A 479 -4.65 -4.38 -10.55
CA VAL A 479 -4.19 -5.22 -11.67
C VAL A 479 -2.90 -4.70 -12.28
N TYR A 480 -2.78 -3.38 -12.45
CA TYR A 480 -1.55 -2.74 -12.93
C TYR A 480 -0.36 -3.07 -12.02
N ASP A 481 -0.49 -2.86 -10.71
CA ASP A 481 0.57 -3.13 -9.75
C ASP A 481 0.99 -4.60 -9.74
N LEU A 482 0.02 -5.52 -9.85
CA LEU A 482 0.28 -6.95 -9.96
C LEU A 482 1.05 -7.29 -11.25
N ALA A 483 0.60 -6.77 -12.40
CA ALA A 483 1.22 -7.00 -13.69
C ALA A 483 2.67 -6.47 -13.73
N GLU A 484 2.90 -5.24 -13.24
CA GLU A 484 4.25 -4.66 -13.16
C GLU A 484 5.16 -5.48 -12.24
N ALA A 485 4.65 -5.94 -11.09
CA ALA A 485 5.45 -6.73 -10.14
C ALA A 485 5.82 -8.12 -10.68
N ILE A 486 4.95 -8.73 -11.48
CA ILE A 486 5.24 -9.99 -12.17
C ILE A 486 6.23 -9.77 -13.31
N TYR A 487 6.05 -8.70 -14.09
CA TYR A 487 6.89 -8.39 -15.25
C TYR A 487 8.33 -8.02 -14.84
N ALA A 488 8.51 -7.36 -13.70
CA ALA A 488 9.82 -6.94 -13.19
C ALA A 488 10.79 -8.11 -12.87
N ASP A 489 10.29 -9.35 -12.78
CA ASP A 489 11.07 -10.56 -12.54
C ASP A 489 10.91 -11.53 -13.72
N SER A 490 12.03 -11.86 -14.36
CA SER A 490 12.07 -12.69 -15.58
C SER A 490 11.56 -14.11 -15.35
N SER A 491 11.72 -14.66 -14.15
CA SER A 491 11.28 -16.00 -13.81
C SER A 491 9.76 -16.05 -13.64
N THR A 492 9.20 -15.07 -12.92
CA THR A 492 7.76 -14.99 -12.66
C THR A 492 7.00 -14.54 -13.89
N SER A 493 7.55 -13.63 -14.70
CA SER A 493 6.93 -13.21 -15.96
C SER A 493 6.83 -14.36 -16.96
N ALA A 494 7.90 -15.14 -17.14
CA ALA A 494 7.88 -16.31 -18.01
C ALA A 494 6.83 -17.34 -17.55
N ALA A 495 6.72 -17.59 -16.24
CA ALA A 495 5.76 -18.54 -15.67
C ALA A 495 4.30 -18.06 -15.73
N ALA A 496 4.06 -16.74 -15.64
CA ALA A 496 2.71 -16.17 -15.67
C ALA A 496 2.16 -15.96 -17.09
N LYS A 497 3.02 -15.94 -18.12
CA LYS A 497 2.60 -15.67 -19.50
C LYS A 497 1.70 -16.78 -20.06
N LEU A 498 0.51 -16.40 -20.50
CA LEU A 498 -0.45 -17.26 -21.18
C LEU A 498 -0.19 -17.30 -22.69
N THR A 499 -0.50 -18.44 -23.30
CA THR A 499 -0.50 -18.59 -24.76
C THR A 499 -1.81 -18.08 -25.36
N GLY A 500 -1.72 -17.30 -26.43
CA GLY A 500 -2.88 -16.80 -27.17
C GLY A 500 -3.07 -15.29 -27.06
N THR A 501 -4.11 -14.81 -27.73
CA THR A 501 -4.53 -13.41 -27.73
C THR A 501 -5.91 -13.30 -27.08
N PHE A 502 -6.09 -12.31 -26.21
CA PHE A 502 -7.32 -12.12 -25.46
C PHE A 502 -7.98 -10.84 -25.94
N THR A 503 -9.11 -10.96 -26.63
CA THR A 503 -9.88 -9.81 -27.12
C THR A 503 -11.05 -9.45 -26.21
N ASP A 504 -11.41 -10.34 -25.29
CA ASP A 504 -12.45 -10.14 -24.27
C ASP A 504 -12.18 -11.05 -23.06
N VAL A 505 -12.99 -10.92 -22.01
CA VAL A 505 -13.08 -11.87 -20.90
C VAL A 505 -13.48 -13.25 -21.43
N VAL A 506 -12.86 -14.30 -20.90
CA VAL A 506 -13.08 -15.68 -21.37
C VAL A 506 -14.36 -16.24 -20.74
N MET A 507 -14.67 -15.85 -19.51
CA MET A 507 -15.84 -16.34 -18.77
C MET A 507 -17.02 -15.36 -18.78
N GLY A 508 -17.11 -14.50 -19.79
CA GLY A 508 -18.20 -13.53 -20.00
C GLY A 508 -19.59 -14.16 -20.20
N ALA A 509 -20.62 -13.34 -20.44
CA ALA A 509 -21.99 -13.81 -20.68
C ALA A 509 -22.11 -14.70 -21.94
N SER A 510 -21.29 -14.44 -22.97
CA SER A 510 -21.20 -15.20 -24.23
C SER A 510 -20.10 -16.26 -24.25
N GLY A 511 -19.26 -16.32 -23.21
CA GLY A 511 -18.05 -17.19 -23.15
C GLY A 511 -18.33 -18.69 -23.01
N ASN A 512 -19.58 -19.09 -22.79
CA ASN A 512 -20.00 -20.47 -22.66
C ASN A 512 -21.03 -20.79 -23.77
N SER A 513 -20.54 -21.30 -24.90
CA SER A 513 -21.32 -21.59 -26.12
C SER A 513 -22.24 -22.82 -26.02
N ASP A 514 -22.38 -23.41 -24.84
CA ASP A 514 -23.20 -24.60 -24.62
C ASP A 514 -24.71 -24.31 -24.45
N GLY A 515 -25.11 -23.04 -24.47
CA GLY A 515 -26.51 -22.62 -24.31
C GLY A 515 -27.11 -23.05 -22.97
N ASN A 516 -26.28 -23.55 -22.05
CA ASN A 516 -26.66 -24.09 -20.76
C ASN A 516 -25.59 -23.66 -19.77
N PHE A 517 -25.84 -22.56 -19.07
CA PHE A 517 -25.05 -22.09 -17.92
C PHE A 517 -24.98 -23.09 -16.74
N LYS A 518 -25.41 -24.35 -16.93
CA LYS A 518 -25.38 -25.47 -15.97
C LYS A 518 -23.99 -26.04 -15.73
N SER A 519 -23.02 -25.79 -16.62
CA SER A 519 -21.65 -26.29 -16.47
C SER A 519 -20.65 -25.27 -17.01
N LEU A 520 -20.33 -24.26 -16.21
CA LEU A 520 -19.19 -23.38 -16.49
C LEU A 520 -17.91 -24.22 -16.51
N VAL A 521 -17.26 -24.30 -17.67
CA VAL A 521 -15.98 -25.01 -17.80
C VAL A 521 -14.85 -23.99 -17.69
N TYR A 522 -14.21 -23.95 -16.52
CA TYR A 522 -13.08 -23.06 -16.28
C TYR A 522 -11.81 -23.60 -16.96
N PRO A 523 -11.13 -22.81 -17.82
CA PRO A 523 -9.91 -23.28 -18.48
C PRO A 523 -8.75 -23.43 -17.49
N THR A 524 -8.37 -24.68 -17.20
CA THR A 524 -7.30 -25.04 -16.25
C THR A 524 -5.97 -25.39 -16.93
N SER A 525 -5.91 -25.51 -18.25
CA SER A 525 -4.64 -25.67 -18.97
C SER A 525 -3.86 -24.35 -19.01
N GLY A 526 -2.56 -24.39 -18.67
CA GLY A 526 -1.71 -23.20 -18.70
C GLY A 526 -2.17 -22.11 -17.72
N ARG A 527 -2.37 -22.44 -16.44
CA ARG A 527 -2.97 -21.51 -15.46
C ARG A 527 -2.16 -20.24 -15.20
N GLY A 528 -0.86 -20.28 -15.45
CA GLY A 528 0.09 -19.21 -15.15
C GLY A 528 0.92 -19.51 -13.90
N LEU A 529 1.35 -18.45 -13.23
CA LEU A 529 2.24 -18.47 -12.06
C LEU A 529 1.45 -18.80 -10.79
N GLN A 530 1.86 -19.85 -10.08
CA GLN A 530 1.27 -20.21 -8.79
C GLN A 530 1.67 -19.22 -7.69
N TYR A 531 0.74 -18.85 -6.81
CA TYR A 531 0.96 -17.93 -5.70
C TYR A 531 2.15 -18.31 -4.80
N SER A 532 2.33 -19.61 -4.54
CA SER A 532 3.45 -20.11 -3.72
C SER A 532 4.82 -19.90 -4.35
N ALA A 533 4.89 -19.67 -5.66
CA ALA A 533 6.13 -19.37 -6.39
C ALA A 533 6.41 -17.86 -6.50
N MET A 534 5.51 -17.01 -5.99
CA MET A 534 5.64 -15.56 -6.04
C MET A 534 6.47 -15.01 -4.88
N ASN A 535 7.13 -13.87 -5.08
CA ASN A 535 7.74 -13.12 -3.99
C ASN A 535 6.67 -12.40 -3.14
N ALA A 536 7.07 -11.91 -1.96
CA ALA A 536 6.15 -11.28 -1.01
C ALA A 536 5.38 -10.07 -1.59
N LYS A 537 6.00 -9.31 -2.51
CA LYS A 537 5.36 -8.14 -3.14
C LYS A 537 4.25 -8.57 -4.09
N GLN A 538 4.54 -9.55 -4.96
CA GLN A 538 3.56 -10.14 -5.88
C GLN A 538 2.40 -10.80 -5.12
N GLN A 539 2.71 -11.56 -4.06
CA GLN A 539 1.71 -12.17 -3.18
C GLN A 539 0.78 -11.13 -2.52
N SER A 540 1.30 -9.97 -2.15
CA SER A 540 0.50 -8.85 -1.64
C SER A 540 -0.44 -8.32 -2.70
N TYR A 541 0.05 -8.08 -3.93
CA TYR A 541 -0.79 -7.55 -5.01
C TYR A 541 -1.90 -8.51 -5.48
N VAL A 542 -1.70 -9.83 -5.41
CA VAL A 542 -2.80 -10.79 -5.66
C VAL A 542 -3.94 -10.59 -4.64
N ARG A 543 -3.60 -10.39 -3.36
CA ARG A 543 -4.61 -10.13 -2.31
C ARG A 543 -5.33 -8.81 -2.57
N THR A 544 -4.58 -7.74 -2.83
CA THR A 544 -5.14 -6.42 -3.17
C THR A 544 -6.06 -6.48 -4.39
N ALA A 545 -5.68 -7.23 -5.43
CA ALA A 545 -6.51 -7.44 -6.60
C ALA A 545 -7.83 -8.13 -6.20
N ILE A 546 -7.81 -9.28 -5.53
CA ILE A 546 -9.05 -9.95 -5.08
C ILE A 546 -9.95 -9.01 -4.25
N GLU A 547 -9.37 -8.25 -3.32
CA GLU A 547 -10.08 -7.28 -2.49
C GLU A 547 -10.80 -6.19 -3.28
N ALA A 548 -10.25 -5.74 -4.41
CA ALA A 548 -10.83 -4.66 -5.22
C ALA A 548 -12.22 -5.03 -5.81
N TRP A 549 -12.48 -6.31 -6.08
CA TRP A 549 -13.81 -6.78 -6.53
C TRP A 549 -14.70 -7.12 -5.35
N VAL A 550 -14.20 -7.89 -4.39
CA VAL A 550 -15.01 -8.42 -3.29
C VAL A 550 -15.55 -7.29 -2.39
N ASN A 551 -14.76 -6.23 -2.16
CA ASN A 551 -15.17 -5.10 -1.33
C ASN A 551 -16.23 -4.19 -1.98
N THR A 552 -16.70 -4.49 -3.20
CA THR A 552 -17.90 -3.84 -3.77
C THR A 552 -19.19 -4.32 -3.12
N GLN A 553 -19.16 -5.49 -2.48
CA GLN A 553 -20.34 -6.15 -1.89
C GLN A 553 -20.57 -5.71 -0.44
N ALA A 554 -21.79 -5.91 0.08
CA ALA A 554 -22.09 -5.69 1.50
C ALA A 554 -21.06 -6.36 2.42
N SER A 555 -20.77 -5.74 3.57
CA SER A 555 -19.61 -6.11 4.41
C SER A 555 -19.64 -7.54 4.94
N ASP A 556 -20.81 -8.10 5.21
CA ASP A 556 -20.98 -9.50 5.64
C ASP A 556 -20.65 -10.49 4.52
N VAL A 557 -21.10 -10.18 3.30
CA VAL A 557 -20.77 -10.93 2.07
C VAL A 557 -19.28 -10.83 1.77
N ALA A 558 -18.74 -9.61 1.74
CA ALA A 558 -17.34 -9.36 1.44
C ALA A 558 -16.40 -10.04 2.44
N SER A 559 -16.68 -9.92 3.74
CA SER A 559 -15.85 -10.53 4.80
C SER A 559 -15.81 -12.06 4.69
N THR A 560 -16.96 -12.69 4.40
CA THR A 560 -17.03 -14.14 4.21
C THR A 560 -16.27 -14.59 2.95
N LEU A 561 -16.45 -13.90 1.82
CA LEU A 561 -15.78 -14.26 0.56
C LEU A 561 -14.27 -14.03 0.63
N LEU A 562 -13.81 -12.91 1.20
CA LEU A 562 -12.38 -12.70 1.44
C LEU A 562 -11.81 -13.76 2.37
N GLY A 563 -12.57 -14.19 3.37
CA GLY A 563 -12.28 -15.35 4.19
C GLY A 563 -12.06 -16.62 3.38
N ALA A 564 -12.90 -16.91 2.39
CA ALA A 564 -12.71 -18.10 1.56
C ALA A 564 -11.56 -17.96 0.54
N TYR A 565 -11.39 -16.78 -0.06
CA TYR A 565 -10.47 -16.57 -1.18
C TYR A 565 -9.02 -16.35 -0.75
N LEU A 566 -8.81 -15.71 0.40
CA LEU A 566 -7.47 -15.34 0.88
C LEU A 566 -6.89 -16.32 1.91
N ALA A 567 -7.53 -17.49 2.08
CA ALA A 567 -7.08 -18.55 2.96
C ALA A 567 -5.76 -19.12 2.45
N ASP A 568 -4.90 -19.59 3.35
CA ASP A 568 -3.55 -20.02 2.95
C ASP A 568 -3.59 -21.20 1.98
N ASP A 569 -4.49 -22.15 2.20
CA ASP A 569 -4.74 -23.28 1.31
C ASP A 569 -5.37 -22.82 -0.03
N ALA A 570 -6.30 -21.86 0.01
CA ALA A 570 -6.91 -21.29 -1.19
C ALA A 570 -5.87 -20.55 -2.04
N LEU A 571 -5.04 -19.71 -1.42
CA LEU A 571 -3.99 -18.95 -2.08
C LEU A 571 -2.86 -19.84 -2.57
N ALA A 572 -2.43 -20.85 -1.80
CA ALA A 572 -1.46 -21.83 -2.28
C ALA A 572 -1.90 -22.51 -3.57
N ASN A 573 -3.22 -22.61 -3.82
CA ASN A 573 -3.82 -23.15 -5.03
C ASN A 573 -4.36 -22.08 -6.00
N THR A 574 -3.95 -20.83 -5.83
CA THR A 574 -4.30 -19.70 -6.70
C THR A 574 -3.17 -19.40 -7.70
N TYR A 575 -3.56 -19.08 -8.93
CA TYR A 575 -2.67 -18.85 -10.07
C TYR A 575 -2.96 -17.49 -10.69
N VAL A 576 -1.91 -16.84 -11.20
CA VAL A 576 -2.02 -15.62 -11.99
C VAL A 576 -1.47 -15.87 -13.38
N GLY A 577 -2.32 -15.66 -14.38
CA GLY A 577 -1.94 -15.71 -15.79
C GLY A 577 -2.12 -14.35 -16.45
N TYR A 578 -1.24 -13.98 -17.39
CA TYR A 578 -1.41 -12.76 -18.18
C TYR A 578 -1.26 -12.98 -19.69
N GLY A 579 -1.99 -12.20 -20.49
CA GLY A 579 -1.81 -12.05 -21.93
C GLY A 579 -1.15 -10.71 -22.26
N VAL A 580 -0.21 -10.70 -23.20
CA VAL A 580 0.48 -9.47 -23.62
C VAL A 580 -0.42 -8.61 -24.50
N GLY A 581 -0.22 -7.30 -24.43
CA GLY A 581 -0.88 -6.37 -25.34
C GLY A 581 -0.50 -6.59 -26.81
N GLN A 582 -1.31 -6.06 -27.72
CA GLN A 582 -1.29 -6.34 -29.15
C GLN A 582 0.07 -6.11 -29.79
N ASN A 583 0.72 -5.00 -29.42
CA ASN A 583 2.07 -4.64 -29.84
C ASN A 583 3.04 -4.54 -28.65
N GLY A 584 2.59 -4.94 -27.46
CA GLY A 584 3.33 -4.82 -26.21
C GLY A 584 4.20 -6.04 -25.91
N VAL A 585 5.22 -5.84 -25.08
CA VAL A 585 6.05 -6.93 -24.54
C VAL A 585 5.53 -7.50 -23.21
N LYS A 586 4.53 -6.83 -22.61
CA LYS A 586 3.91 -7.18 -21.32
C LYS A 586 2.39 -7.01 -21.36
N ALA A 587 1.70 -7.47 -20.31
CA ALA A 587 0.34 -7.04 -20.03
C ALA A 587 0.40 -5.61 -19.47
N ASP A 588 -0.17 -4.66 -20.18
CA ASP A 588 -0.11 -3.24 -19.87
C ASP A 588 -1.50 -2.69 -19.53
N PHE A 589 -1.64 -2.24 -18.28
CA PHE A 589 -2.85 -1.61 -17.75
C PHE A 589 -2.60 -0.13 -17.41
N SER A 590 -1.48 0.43 -17.87
CA SER A 590 -1.01 1.78 -17.59
C SER A 590 -1.57 2.84 -18.53
N ALA A 591 -2.22 2.43 -19.63
CA ALA A 591 -2.81 3.32 -20.61
C ALA A 591 -3.56 4.50 -19.96
N TYR A 592 -4.22 4.24 -18.81
CA TYR A 592 -4.76 5.28 -17.92
C TYR A 592 -4.64 4.91 -16.44
N PRO A 593 -4.59 5.89 -15.50
CA PRO A 593 -4.35 7.32 -15.70
C PRO A 593 -2.85 7.66 -15.81
N ASN A 594 -1.96 6.67 -15.74
CA ASN A 594 -0.51 6.88 -15.71
C ASN A 594 0.10 7.13 -17.11
N SER A 595 -0.69 6.96 -18.19
CA SER A 595 -0.37 7.00 -19.63
C SER A 595 1.10 6.76 -19.98
N VAL A 596 1.65 5.66 -19.47
CA VAL A 596 3.02 5.26 -19.75
C VAL A 596 3.13 4.60 -21.13
N SER A 597 2.02 4.03 -21.62
CA SER A 597 1.93 3.32 -22.91
C SER A 597 0.84 3.89 -23.81
N SER A 598 0.98 3.67 -25.12
CA SER A 598 -0.10 3.96 -26.08
C SER A 598 -1.29 3.01 -25.86
N PRO A 599 -2.56 3.46 -26.02
CA PRO A 599 -3.74 2.59 -25.99
C PRO A 599 -3.64 1.37 -26.91
N LEU A 600 -2.97 1.52 -28.06
CA LEU A 600 -2.73 0.42 -29.01
C LEU A 600 -1.77 -0.66 -28.47
N GLU A 601 -0.78 -0.26 -27.67
CA GLU A 601 0.14 -1.21 -27.02
C GLU A 601 -0.55 -1.94 -25.87
N ALA A 602 -1.46 -1.26 -25.17
CA ALA A 602 -2.21 -1.81 -24.06
C ALA A 602 -3.36 -2.73 -24.50
N GLN A 603 -3.98 -2.50 -25.67
CA GLN A 603 -5.06 -3.34 -26.20
C GLN A 603 -4.68 -4.82 -26.16
N ARG A 604 -5.61 -5.71 -25.77
CA ARG A 604 -5.44 -7.16 -25.54
C ARG A 604 -4.63 -7.55 -24.31
N SER A 605 -4.14 -6.59 -23.54
CA SER A 605 -3.56 -6.89 -22.23
C SER A 605 -4.62 -7.54 -21.37
N TYR A 606 -4.29 -8.71 -20.83
CA TYR A 606 -5.21 -9.55 -20.09
C TYR A 606 -4.53 -10.04 -18.82
N ILE A 607 -5.28 -10.12 -17.73
CA ILE A 607 -4.84 -10.82 -16.53
C ILE A 607 -6.00 -11.66 -15.99
N ARG A 608 -5.64 -12.79 -15.38
CA ARG A 608 -6.56 -13.69 -14.70
C ARG A 608 -6.01 -14.11 -13.35
N ILE A 609 -6.86 -14.07 -12.33
CA ILE A 609 -6.64 -14.70 -11.04
C ILE A 609 -7.55 -15.93 -10.96
N ASP A 610 -6.94 -17.10 -10.87
CA ASP A 610 -7.59 -18.41 -10.92
C ASP A 610 -7.29 -19.19 -9.63
N GLY A 611 -8.22 -19.17 -8.68
CA GLY A 611 -8.16 -19.92 -7.43
C GLY A 611 -9.19 -21.06 -7.34
N PRO A 612 -9.22 -21.80 -6.22
CA PRO A 612 -10.20 -22.88 -6.02
C PRO A 612 -11.65 -22.40 -6.09
N ARG A 613 -11.93 -21.21 -5.55
CA ARG A 613 -13.23 -20.54 -5.65
C ARG A 613 -13.20 -19.29 -6.53
N VAL A 614 -12.21 -18.42 -6.36
CA VAL A 614 -12.17 -17.13 -7.06
C VAL A 614 -11.74 -17.26 -8.52
N TRP A 615 -12.44 -16.55 -9.40
CA TRP A 615 -12.06 -16.32 -10.79
C TRP A 615 -12.24 -14.85 -11.13
N ILE A 616 -11.16 -14.11 -11.40
CA ILE A 616 -11.21 -12.70 -11.80
C ILE A 616 -10.45 -12.55 -13.11
N GLU A 617 -11.04 -11.87 -14.09
CA GLU A 617 -10.39 -11.50 -15.35
C GLU A 617 -10.46 -10.01 -15.55
N PHE A 618 -9.43 -9.42 -16.15
CA PHE A 618 -9.42 -8.02 -16.56
C PHE A 618 -8.73 -7.94 -17.92
N VAL A 619 -9.39 -7.32 -18.90
CA VAL A 619 -8.90 -7.18 -20.27
C VAL A 619 -9.02 -5.75 -20.75
N VAL A 620 -8.05 -5.33 -21.54
CA VAL A 620 -8.04 -4.04 -22.23
C VAL A 620 -8.54 -4.26 -23.66
N GLN A 621 -9.71 -3.76 -23.97
CA GLN A 621 -10.25 -3.66 -25.33
C GLN A 621 -9.94 -2.29 -25.95
N GLN A 622 -10.19 -2.19 -27.25
CA GLN A 622 -10.23 -0.91 -27.93
C GLN A 622 -11.59 -0.25 -27.69
N GLY A 623 -11.60 1.07 -27.49
CA GLY A 623 -12.84 1.85 -27.40
C GLY A 623 -13.73 1.66 -28.62
N ILE A 624 -15.05 1.64 -28.41
CA ILE A 624 -16.05 1.55 -29.47
C ILE A 624 -16.47 2.93 -29.95
N VAL A 625 -16.74 3.86 -29.03
CA VAL A 625 -17.13 5.25 -29.33
C VAL A 625 -15.90 6.15 -29.35
N TYR A 626 -14.99 5.95 -28.40
CA TYR A 626 -13.69 6.63 -28.31
C TYR A 626 -12.59 5.69 -28.81
N GLY A 627 -12.59 5.37 -30.11
CA GLY A 627 -11.75 4.30 -30.69
C GLY A 627 -10.22 4.47 -30.59
N THR A 628 -9.74 5.62 -30.14
CA THR A 628 -8.33 5.87 -29.78
C THR A 628 -8.00 5.58 -28.32
N ASP A 629 -9.02 5.39 -27.49
CA ASP A 629 -8.91 5.11 -26.06
C ASP A 629 -9.08 3.61 -25.80
N VAL A 630 -8.95 3.23 -24.53
CA VAL A 630 -9.17 1.86 -24.08
C VAL A 630 -10.57 1.69 -23.50
N HIS A 631 -11.10 0.49 -23.66
CA HIS A 631 -12.32 0.03 -23.03
C HIS A 631 -11.95 -1.15 -22.13
N TYR A 632 -12.18 -1.07 -20.83
CA TYR A 632 -11.90 -2.20 -19.95
C TYR A 632 -13.10 -3.11 -19.82
N HIS A 633 -12.88 -4.43 -19.87
CA HIS A 633 -13.85 -5.42 -19.43
C HIS A 633 -13.25 -6.23 -18.27
N THR A 634 -14.09 -6.57 -17.30
CA THR A 634 -13.72 -7.47 -16.21
C THR A 634 -14.90 -8.35 -15.83
N ILE A 635 -14.58 -9.55 -15.38
CA ILE A 635 -15.54 -10.45 -14.75
C ILE A 635 -14.98 -11.05 -13.48
N TRP A 636 -15.83 -11.14 -12.46
CA TRP A 636 -15.58 -11.89 -11.23
C TRP A 636 -16.63 -12.98 -11.03
N ARG A 637 -16.16 -14.20 -10.78
CA ARG A 637 -16.96 -15.40 -10.51
C ARG A 637 -16.46 -16.17 -9.29
N ASP A 638 -17.40 -16.82 -8.59
CA ASP A 638 -17.12 -17.85 -7.59
C ASP A 638 -17.46 -19.22 -8.18
N LYS A 639 -16.48 -20.09 -8.39
CA LYS A 639 -16.66 -21.42 -9.00
C LYS A 639 -17.61 -22.34 -8.22
N THR A 640 -17.85 -22.07 -6.94
CA THR A 640 -18.63 -22.92 -6.04
C THR A 640 -19.92 -22.27 -5.56
N ASN A 641 -20.04 -20.95 -5.75
CA ASN A 641 -21.19 -20.18 -5.32
C ASN A 641 -21.75 -19.31 -6.46
N ASP A 642 -21.35 -19.52 -7.72
CA ASP A 642 -21.93 -18.79 -8.85
C ASP A 642 -23.42 -19.12 -8.95
N TYR A 643 -24.21 -18.13 -9.36
CA TYR A 643 -25.64 -18.26 -9.67
C TYR A 643 -25.99 -19.50 -10.54
N GLY A 644 -25.06 -19.97 -11.39
CA GLY A 644 -25.24 -21.09 -12.34
C GLY A 644 -24.82 -22.48 -11.83
N GLY A 645 -24.52 -22.66 -10.55
CA GLY A 645 -24.07 -23.96 -10.03
C GLY A 645 -24.39 -24.24 -8.56
N SER A 646 -25.19 -23.39 -7.91
CA SER A 646 -25.25 -23.38 -6.44
C SER A 646 -26.65 -23.39 -5.85
N PHE A 647 -27.70 -23.14 -6.64
CA PHE A 647 -29.09 -23.11 -6.16
C PHE A 647 -30.07 -23.65 -7.20
#